data_AF-A0A3D2UYC7-F1
#
_entry.id   AF-A0A3D2UYC7-F1
#
_cell.length_a   1.000
_cell.length_b   1.000
_cell.length_c   1.000
_cell.angle_alpha   90.00
_cell.angle_beta   90.00
_cell.angle_gamma   90.00
#
_symmetry.space_group_name_H-M   'P 1'
#
loop_
_entity.id
_entity.type
_entity.pdbx_description
1 polymer ?
#
loop_
_entity_poly.entity_id
_entity_poly.type
_entity_poly.pdbx_seq_one_letter_code
_entity_poly.pdbx_strand_id
1 'polypeptide(L)'
;MLDAEKEVSRLPYGWVNRSVLALVEQLYEDIVFLLFKQEKFVPALLLAEKGKKLVQTALAPQLRFSDEDRQAYFDEIITYSTRLQSTPEEEVSDLLDEYQEFLQLVDEDDPELVDWISPRVPSLDVLQSFLNPLLLKFQRVHNEIFVWWVRADKVGGKRIPGSQKLFDLISRLADNKKGATGEEVNDLSRFLLTPLVELLGADMESVVLIADGKLEFLPWAAMKVDAKPLIETASLTFVSSLAQWQRSIKLKNLYNSRLLTLAAEHTENAETDFSTVLNLHGDTANNFLTNWEHFGVVQIESPVHLSRLDPSSSFITLTRQSNRFQRVPLSVLYEKPFESYLMVMADVEHKHDPFLSLSSTSLLLEGLVFKGYPGVLLHSGKPDLALHHEMMEHFMTNVRKENPAESLRSAQRELAKKYPENFEWAKYRYYGFPGMSDEEKEIFAEAHFQAKLQNGASAFREKDWLAVIDHLEKALVLQPFLVGKKMAGKIYQTLTQAAYNLEDYAKAIGYQKQVLPHSKEDPEVLAEALYFLGILYSRTENFPSAVEYLQKALRIYEENEILDRLAESYSTLGIVEENALDYDNALKAFNASLAINEEIGEDLNRGRELRRIGRIYYLRLNRYQEARKFFSQAYELFTELEQVDQQVESLLELGLVAEKEGDFKRALEFYVRAQTLAEEADLRPGLARAFLYQANSHWFQGNYQQAFRFQRQALEIARELEDKLQQAFILNTLGLIHWTLNDPVRALENLGQSLELAEASHSLLDIATAYNNIGLVHRKEKRYPESIEFFKKALKRDEQLKSKWGQGYTHRNMGMSFLRMGQLETAEVHLKKAVELSREIGNRTNLVKAMLELGHLALERKQWEPAVSLFRETFEISDRINVKEVSWRALRGEGLALIQLGKNQPAVEAYKKAVAVVDALRAAIKVEEFQNGFLTDKQDVYKELVLLLLNMGKVKESFQFAERAKSRSFIDLLGNQKISLKNDVSRSLYEALNRQKQSIRKTEESLMAVRIAGREKEAKKLAEDLVKARNQYQDLLISAKEQSPEISSFVTVEAISLETLQSLLADSVALVEYLVTENELVVWVVTKTKIDVARVPLEEKQLNGLIADYRERIQKLAPIEEQAQLLYSLLIKPVESFIAGKRFLGIVPHGRLHYISFSSLRDEQSYLIEKHPLFYSPSASVMQYTFKEKAKRSREIKVLALGNPDLGDFNYDLPLAEMEANALKWDFPKVDVFTRKDATESWLKEHI
;
A
#
# COMPACT_ATOMS: atom_id res chain seq x y z
N MET A 1 27.60 5.40 4.72
CA MET A 1 27.11 6.44 5.66
C MET A 1 25.59 6.50 5.60
N LEU A 2 24.98 6.82 4.45
CA LEU A 2 23.52 6.79 4.28
C LEU A 2 22.90 5.44 4.64
N ASP A 3 23.51 4.32 4.21
CA ASP A 3 23.00 2.99 4.58
C ASP A 3 23.10 2.69 6.09
N ALA A 4 24.08 3.28 6.80
CA ALA A 4 24.22 3.11 8.24
C ALA A 4 23.26 4.03 9.04
N GLU A 5 23.05 5.27 8.58
CA GLU A 5 22.01 6.19 9.08
C GLU A 5 20.62 5.57 8.96
N LYS A 6 20.38 4.93 7.81
CA LYS A 6 19.15 4.24 7.42
C LYS A 6 18.91 2.95 8.21
N GLU A 7 19.94 2.17 8.53
CA GLU A 7 19.78 0.98 9.40
C GLU A 7 19.54 1.37 10.86
N VAL A 8 20.15 2.47 11.35
CA VAL A 8 19.89 2.99 12.71
C VAL A 8 18.49 3.59 12.83
N SER A 9 17.95 4.24 11.79
CA SER A 9 16.59 4.81 11.79
C SER A 9 15.47 3.77 11.68
N ARG A 10 15.80 2.52 11.34
CA ARG A 10 14.87 1.38 11.19
C ARG A 10 14.67 0.53 12.45
N LEU A 11 15.50 0.70 13.48
CA LEU A 11 15.46 -0.15 14.68
C LEU A 11 14.51 0.42 15.75
N PRO A 12 13.60 -0.40 16.34
CA PRO A 12 12.73 0.06 17.43
C PRO A 12 13.52 0.56 18.65
N TYR A 13 12.98 1.56 19.36
CA TYR A 13 13.59 2.08 20.59
C TYR A 13 13.82 0.96 21.61
N GLY A 14 15.09 0.74 21.97
CA GLY A 14 15.54 -0.31 22.90
C GLY A 14 16.43 -1.41 22.30
N TRP A 15 16.53 -1.51 20.96
CA TRP A 15 17.32 -2.57 20.28
C TRP A 15 18.63 -2.08 19.65
N VAL A 16 18.88 -0.77 19.62
CA VAL A 16 20.17 -0.23 19.16
C VAL A 16 21.19 -0.36 20.29
N ASN A 17 22.06 -1.38 20.22
CA ASN A 17 23.20 -1.48 21.13
C ASN A 17 24.11 -0.26 20.94
N ARG A 18 24.64 0.31 22.04
CA ARG A 18 25.70 1.34 22.04
C ARG A 18 26.84 1.04 21.06
N SER A 19 27.13 -0.23 20.79
CA SER A 19 28.13 -0.66 19.82
C SER A 19 27.86 -0.19 18.38
N VAL A 20 26.59 -0.14 17.95
CA VAL A 20 26.20 0.27 16.58
C VAL A 20 26.23 1.79 16.46
N LEU A 21 25.72 2.50 17.46
CA LEU A 21 25.82 3.97 17.53
C LEU A 21 27.28 4.42 17.56
N ALA A 22 28.14 3.73 18.31
CA ALA A 22 29.58 4.00 18.34
C ALA A 22 30.24 3.78 16.97
N LEU A 23 29.78 2.79 16.18
CA LEU A 23 30.30 2.53 14.84
C LEU A 23 29.90 3.62 13.84
N VAL A 24 28.66 4.13 13.94
CA VAL A 24 28.16 5.23 13.12
C VAL A 24 28.84 6.55 13.49
N GLU A 25 28.99 6.82 14.78
CA GLU A 25 29.76 7.97 15.30
C GLU A 25 31.20 7.92 14.79
N GLN A 26 31.86 6.75 14.84
CA GLN A 26 33.21 6.56 14.34
C GLN A 26 33.32 6.77 12.82
N LEU A 27 32.33 6.34 12.03
CA LEU A 27 32.31 6.57 10.58
C LEU A 27 32.16 8.06 10.22
N TYR A 28 31.33 8.79 10.97
CA TYR A 28 31.22 10.24 10.83
C TYR A 28 32.53 10.95 11.19
N GLU A 29 33.18 10.53 12.28
CA GLU A 29 34.50 11.01 12.67
C GLU A 29 35.57 10.76 11.59
N ASP A 30 35.57 9.59 10.96
CA ASP A 30 36.49 9.24 9.86
C ASP A 30 36.28 10.12 8.62
N ILE A 31 35.03 10.38 8.25
CA ILE A 31 34.70 11.21 7.08
C ILE A 31 35.04 12.68 7.36
N VAL A 32 34.71 13.17 8.55
CA VAL A 32 35.13 14.51 9.01
C VAL A 32 36.65 14.61 8.98
N PHE A 33 37.37 13.59 9.45
CA PHE A 33 38.83 13.51 9.39
C PHE A 33 39.38 13.63 7.96
N LEU A 34 38.81 12.90 7.00
CA LEU A 34 39.25 12.93 5.60
C LEU A 34 38.94 14.27 4.92
N LEU A 35 37.75 14.83 5.13
CA LEU A 35 37.34 16.12 4.55
C LEU A 35 38.16 17.27 5.11
N PHE A 36 38.43 17.25 6.42
CA PHE A 36 39.27 18.26 7.07
C PHE A 36 40.72 18.18 6.55
N LYS A 37 41.25 16.98 6.26
CA LYS A 37 42.55 16.79 5.61
C LYS A 37 42.61 17.33 4.18
N GLN A 38 41.49 17.32 3.46
CA GLN A 38 41.36 17.90 2.12
C GLN A 38 41.05 19.41 2.16
N GLU A 39 41.11 20.04 3.34
CA GLU A 39 40.77 21.46 3.57
C GLU A 39 39.32 21.82 3.17
N LYS A 40 38.44 20.82 3.06
CA LYS A 40 37.00 20.99 2.81
C LYS A 40 36.28 21.27 4.13
N PHE A 41 36.57 22.41 4.74
CA PHE A 41 36.14 22.74 6.11
C PHE A 41 34.64 22.93 6.29
N VAL A 42 33.95 23.47 5.29
CA VAL A 42 32.50 23.68 5.33
C VAL A 42 31.75 22.33 5.32
N PRO A 43 31.99 21.42 4.36
CA PRO A 43 31.42 20.07 4.41
C PRO A 43 31.79 19.31 5.70
N ALA A 44 33.03 19.45 6.18
CA ALA A 44 33.48 18.80 7.41
C ALA A 44 32.73 19.29 8.66
N LEU A 45 32.50 20.61 8.78
CA LEU A 45 31.76 21.22 9.88
C LEU A 45 30.29 20.79 9.91
N LEU A 46 29.63 20.77 8.74
CA LEU A 46 28.23 20.39 8.64
C LEU A 46 28.03 18.90 8.95
N LEU A 47 28.93 18.02 8.48
CA LEU A 47 28.87 16.59 8.79
C LEU A 47 29.18 16.29 10.26
N ALA A 48 30.08 17.04 10.89
CA ALA A 48 30.34 16.95 12.32
C ALA A 48 29.09 17.23 13.17
N GLU A 49 28.33 18.27 12.84
CA GLU A 49 27.05 18.56 13.51
C GLU A 49 25.96 17.54 13.19
N LYS A 50 25.91 17.07 11.93
CA LYS A 50 24.93 16.06 11.48
C LYS A 50 25.08 14.75 12.24
N GLY A 51 26.31 14.23 12.36
CA GLY A 51 26.61 13.01 13.11
C GLY A 51 26.18 13.09 14.58
N LYS A 52 26.46 14.22 15.24
CA LYS A 52 26.06 14.48 16.63
C LYS A 52 24.53 14.50 16.81
N LYS A 53 23.81 15.20 15.93
CA LYS A 53 22.34 15.33 16.00
C LYS A 53 21.64 14.01 15.68
N LEU A 54 22.18 13.20 14.76
CA LEU A 54 21.64 11.87 14.43
C LEU A 54 21.74 10.89 15.63
N VAL A 55 22.90 10.81 16.29
CA VAL A 55 23.09 9.96 17.49
C VAL A 55 22.19 10.41 18.64
N GLN A 56 22.01 11.73 18.83
CA GLN A 56 21.11 12.28 19.84
C GLN A 56 19.62 12.02 19.54
N THR A 57 19.22 12.08 18.27
CA THR A 57 17.84 11.84 17.81
C THR A 57 17.47 10.35 17.91
N ALA A 58 18.40 9.45 17.59
CA ALA A 58 18.22 8.00 17.74
C ALA A 58 18.02 7.53 19.20
N LEU A 59 18.42 8.36 20.18
CA LEU A 59 18.28 8.09 21.61
C LEU A 59 17.02 8.74 22.25
N ALA A 60 16.18 9.44 21.47
CA ALA A 60 14.93 10.03 21.95
C ALA A 60 13.74 9.09 21.66
N PRO A 61 12.79 8.89 22.59
CA PRO A 61 11.58 8.13 22.31
C PRO A 61 10.61 8.99 21.49
N GLN A 62 10.29 8.59 20.27
CA GLN A 62 9.19 9.16 19.51
C GLN A 62 8.33 8.09 18.82
N LEU A 63 7.03 8.15 19.11
CA LEU A 63 5.94 7.68 18.27
C LEU A 63 5.53 8.84 17.37
N ARG A 64 5.52 8.61 16.06
CA ARG A 64 4.66 9.21 15.02
C ARG A 64 5.37 9.12 13.68
N PHE A 65 5.14 8.03 12.96
CA PHE A 65 5.01 7.90 11.50
C PHE A 65 4.56 6.45 11.28
N SER A 66 3.68 6.20 10.32
CA SER A 66 3.39 4.83 9.90
C SER A 66 4.58 4.26 9.12
N ASP A 67 4.73 2.95 9.08
CA ASP A 67 5.81 2.32 8.30
C ASP A 67 5.62 2.51 6.77
N GLU A 68 4.41 2.87 6.32
CA GLU A 68 4.04 3.10 4.92
C GLU A 68 4.49 4.48 4.42
N ASP A 69 4.26 5.54 5.19
CA ASP A 69 4.72 6.89 4.83
C ASP A 69 6.26 6.91 4.71
N ARG A 70 6.93 6.21 5.63
CA ARG A 70 8.39 6.05 5.60
C ARG A 70 8.88 5.28 4.37
N GLN A 71 8.10 4.32 3.87
CA GLN A 71 8.47 3.46 2.74
C GLN A 71 8.26 4.18 1.39
N ALA A 72 7.20 4.99 1.25
CA ALA A 72 6.91 5.75 0.04
C ALA A 72 8.00 6.81 -0.25
N TYR A 73 8.35 7.62 0.75
CA TYR A 73 9.46 8.58 0.63
C TYR A 73 10.81 7.89 0.42
N PHE A 74 10.97 6.69 0.96
CA PHE A 74 12.18 5.88 0.84
C PHE A 74 12.40 5.36 -0.58
N ASP A 75 11.36 4.93 -1.26
CA ASP A 75 11.42 4.44 -2.63
C ASP A 75 11.70 5.59 -3.64
N GLU A 76 11.21 6.80 -3.36
CA GLU A 76 11.49 7.99 -4.18
C GLU A 76 12.97 8.44 -4.07
N ILE A 77 13.53 8.40 -2.87
CA ILE A 77 14.94 8.76 -2.62
C ILE A 77 15.90 7.71 -3.22
N ILE A 78 15.55 6.42 -3.16
CA ILE A 78 16.31 5.35 -3.86
C ILE A 78 16.32 5.59 -5.37
N THR A 79 15.19 6.05 -5.91
CA THR A 79 15.05 6.37 -7.34
C THR A 79 16.00 7.51 -7.75
N TYR A 80 16.09 8.57 -6.95
CA TYR A 80 17.05 9.67 -7.18
C TYR A 80 18.52 9.24 -7.00
N SER A 81 18.83 8.45 -5.96
CA SER A 81 20.18 7.90 -5.71
C SER A 81 20.69 7.06 -6.88
N THR A 82 19.81 6.23 -7.46
CA THR A 82 20.15 5.35 -8.59
C THR A 82 20.35 6.15 -9.88
N ARG A 83 19.56 7.23 -10.06
CA ARG A 83 19.79 8.22 -11.15
C ARG A 83 21.14 8.92 -10.97
N LEU A 84 21.49 9.36 -9.75
CA LEU A 84 22.72 10.12 -9.49
C LEU A 84 24.01 9.32 -9.78
N GLN A 85 23.99 8.01 -9.54
CA GLN A 85 25.12 7.12 -9.86
C GLN A 85 25.33 6.87 -11.36
N SER A 86 24.32 7.15 -12.19
CA SER A 86 24.34 6.93 -13.64
C SER A 86 24.29 8.22 -14.46
N THR A 87 24.26 9.38 -13.79
CA THR A 87 24.18 10.71 -14.44
C THR A 87 25.59 11.27 -14.70
N PRO A 88 25.91 11.71 -15.93
CA PRO A 88 27.20 12.34 -16.25
C PRO A 88 27.47 13.57 -15.38
N GLU A 89 28.74 13.83 -15.03
CA GLU A 89 29.16 14.87 -14.08
C GLU A 89 28.61 16.29 -14.41
N GLU A 90 28.35 16.56 -15.69
CA GLU A 90 27.82 17.83 -16.20
C GLU A 90 26.30 18.00 -15.97
N GLU A 91 25.54 16.92 -15.77
CA GLU A 91 24.07 16.92 -15.56
C GLU A 91 23.67 16.68 -14.09
N VAL A 92 24.66 16.47 -13.20
CA VAL A 92 24.44 16.24 -11.76
C VAL A 92 23.77 17.45 -11.08
N SER A 93 23.99 18.66 -11.61
CA SER A 93 23.38 19.89 -11.09
C SER A 93 21.86 19.90 -11.26
N ASP A 94 21.35 19.55 -12.45
CA ASP A 94 19.91 19.57 -12.75
C ASP A 94 19.15 18.49 -11.95
N LEU A 95 19.80 17.34 -11.73
CA LEU A 95 19.24 16.27 -10.89
C LEU A 95 19.24 16.63 -9.39
N LEU A 96 20.22 17.42 -8.94
CA LEU A 96 20.25 17.98 -7.59
C LEU A 96 19.17 19.05 -7.39
N ASP A 97 18.85 19.82 -8.43
CA ASP A 97 17.78 20.82 -8.42
C ASP A 97 16.39 20.15 -8.42
N GLU A 98 16.16 19.10 -9.22
CA GLU A 98 14.94 18.25 -9.16
C GLU A 98 14.76 17.61 -7.76
N TYR A 99 15.87 17.15 -7.15
CA TYR A 99 15.84 16.58 -5.81
C TYR A 99 15.59 17.65 -4.74
N GLN A 100 16.08 18.88 -4.92
CA GLN A 100 15.76 20.01 -4.05
C GLN A 100 14.29 20.45 -4.19
N GLU A 101 13.72 20.44 -5.39
CA GLU A 101 12.28 20.68 -5.59
C GLU A 101 11.43 19.59 -4.94
N PHE A 102 11.83 18.32 -5.05
CA PHE A 102 11.19 17.23 -4.32
C PHE A 102 11.23 17.47 -2.81
N LEU A 103 12.40 17.79 -2.24
CA LEU A 103 12.54 18.11 -0.82
C LEU A 103 11.77 19.37 -0.40
N GLN A 104 11.59 20.35 -1.29
CA GLN A 104 10.74 21.52 -1.06
C GLN A 104 9.25 21.17 -1.11
N LEU A 105 8.82 20.28 -2.01
CA LEU A 105 7.46 19.73 -2.04
C LEU A 105 7.16 18.97 -0.75
N VAL A 106 8.11 18.16 -0.24
CA VAL A 106 7.96 17.50 1.06
C VAL A 106 7.95 18.51 2.22
N ASP A 107 8.70 19.61 2.13
CA ASP A 107 8.70 20.70 3.14
C ASP A 107 7.39 21.52 3.10
N GLU A 108 6.71 21.57 1.97
CA GLU A 108 5.38 22.20 1.82
C GLU A 108 4.24 21.29 2.29
N ASP A 109 4.35 19.97 2.07
CA ASP A 109 3.34 18.98 2.47
C ASP A 109 3.48 18.52 3.94
N ASP A 110 4.70 18.31 4.46
CA ASP A 110 4.95 17.99 5.88
C ASP A 110 6.37 18.36 6.37
N PRO A 111 6.56 19.56 6.97
CA PRO A 111 7.85 20.05 7.45
C PRO A 111 8.52 19.18 8.54
N GLU A 112 7.77 18.34 9.26
CA GLU A 112 8.30 17.52 10.35
C GLU A 112 9.09 16.29 9.85
N LEU A 113 8.76 15.77 8.67
CA LEU A 113 9.41 14.61 8.08
C LEU A 113 10.80 14.95 7.49
N VAL A 114 10.92 16.14 6.88
CA VAL A 114 12.19 16.67 6.37
C VAL A 114 13.23 16.84 7.49
N ASP A 115 12.78 17.27 8.67
CA ASP A 115 13.63 17.45 9.86
C ASP A 115 14.10 16.11 10.49
N TRP A 116 13.44 14.99 10.15
CA TRP A 116 13.80 13.63 10.60
C TRP A 116 14.84 12.95 9.69
N ILE A 117 14.68 13.05 8.37
CA ILE A 117 15.57 12.39 7.38
C ILE A 117 16.88 13.16 7.18
N SER A 118 16.83 14.49 7.29
CA SER A 118 18.00 15.36 7.23
C SER A 118 17.91 16.36 8.38
N PRO A 119 18.39 16.00 9.60
CA PRO A 119 18.26 16.88 10.74
C PRO A 119 18.88 18.23 10.39
N ARG A 120 18.06 19.29 10.30
CA ARG A 120 18.49 20.61 9.81
C ARG A 120 19.71 21.08 10.60
N VAL A 121 20.88 21.00 10.00
CA VAL A 121 22.09 21.70 10.41
C VAL A 121 22.00 23.06 9.71
N PRO A 122 22.22 24.18 10.42
CA PRO A 122 22.10 25.50 9.81
C PRO A 122 23.02 25.60 8.60
N SER A 123 22.53 26.14 7.47
CA SER A 123 23.39 26.37 6.30
C SER A 123 24.48 27.38 6.63
N LEU A 124 25.58 27.35 5.87
CA LEU A 124 26.70 28.24 6.14
C LEU A 124 26.30 29.72 6.02
N ASP A 125 25.48 30.06 5.03
CA ASP A 125 24.98 31.42 4.83
C ASP A 125 24.17 31.90 6.02
N VAL A 126 23.37 31.01 6.60
CA VAL A 126 22.61 31.27 7.82
C VAL A 126 23.54 31.45 9.01
N LEU A 127 24.56 30.62 9.18
CA LEU A 127 25.56 30.79 10.24
C LEU A 127 26.33 32.11 10.09
N GLN A 128 26.78 32.45 8.89
CA GLN A 128 27.53 33.68 8.59
C GLN A 128 26.66 34.94 8.72
N SER A 129 25.36 34.85 8.40
CA SER A 129 24.42 35.97 8.51
C SER A 129 24.19 36.48 9.94
N PHE A 130 24.50 35.67 10.95
CA PHE A 130 24.34 36.02 12.37
C PHE A 130 25.65 36.38 13.08
N LEU A 131 26.80 36.34 12.39
CA LEU A 131 28.12 36.44 13.04
C LEU A 131 28.68 37.86 13.02
N ASN A 132 28.36 38.59 14.09
CA ASN A 132 29.34 39.42 14.78
C ASN A 132 29.28 39.07 16.29
N PRO A 133 29.47 37.77 16.61
CA PRO A 133 30.72 37.25 17.20
C PRO A 133 31.55 36.29 16.31
N LEU A 134 32.78 35.94 16.71
CA LEU A 134 33.53 34.77 16.17
C LEU A 134 32.97 33.47 16.75
N LEU A 135 32.62 32.49 15.91
CA LEU A 135 32.25 31.15 16.40
C LEU A 135 33.43 30.19 16.34
N LEU A 136 33.65 29.45 17.43
CA LEU A 136 34.64 28.38 17.53
C LEU A 136 33.96 27.08 17.95
N LYS A 137 34.15 26.02 17.15
CA LYS A 137 33.73 24.66 17.49
C LYS A 137 34.94 23.78 17.73
N PHE A 138 34.99 23.11 18.88
CA PHE A 138 36.02 22.14 19.24
C PHE A 138 35.41 20.73 19.27
N GLN A 139 35.95 19.82 18.48
CA GLN A 139 35.59 18.41 18.51
C GLN A 139 36.84 17.55 18.61
N ARG A 140 36.78 16.53 19.46
CA ARG A 140 37.79 15.48 19.45
C ARG A 140 37.46 14.50 18.32
N VAL A 141 38.45 14.22 17.47
CA VAL A 141 38.36 13.21 16.42
C VAL A 141 39.62 12.35 16.56
N HIS A 142 39.46 11.07 16.89
CA HIS A 142 40.58 10.18 17.25
C HIS A 142 41.48 10.74 18.39
N ASN A 143 42.80 10.86 18.13
CA ASN A 143 43.81 11.40 19.05
C ASN A 143 44.08 12.89 18.80
N GLU A 144 43.13 13.62 18.22
CA GLU A 144 43.33 15.02 17.83
C GLU A 144 42.11 15.85 18.16
N ILE A 145 42.31 17.16 18.25
CA ILE A 145 41.22 18.12 18.43
C ILE A 145 41.14 18.95 17.17
N PHE A 146 40.00 18.86 16.50
CA PHE A 146 39.69 19.68 15.36
C PHE A 146 38.94 20.91 15.84
N VAL A 147 39.42 22.06 15.39
CA VAL A 147 38.82 23.35 15.71
C VAL A 147 38.33 23.98 14.43
N TRP A 148 37.04 24.23 14.33
CA TRP A 148 36.46 25.06 13.28
C TRP A 148 36.26 26.47 13.80
N TRP A 149 36.46 27.43 12.92
CA TRP A 149 36.08 28.82 13.17
C TRP A 149 35.22 29.31 12.02
N VAL A 150 34.19 30.06 12.37
CA VAL A 150 33.26 30.66 11.42
C VAL A 150 33.24 32.16 11.69
N ARG A 151 33.54 32.94 10.66
CA ARG A 151 33.35 34.39 10.58
C ARG A 151 32.38 34.70 9.44
N ALA A 152 31.82 35.90 9.44
CA ALA A 152 30.88 36.35 8.42
C ALA A 152 31.40 36.16 6.97
N ASP A 153 32.70 36.21 6.75
CA ASP A 153 33.34 36.16 5.43
C ASP A 153 34.09 34.84 5.15
N LYS A 154 34.41 34.04 6.17
CA LYS A 154 35.24 32.84 5.99
C LYS A 154 34.98 31.76 7.03
N VAL A 155 35.07 30.51 6.58
CA VAL A 155 35.17 29.32 7.43
C VAL A 155 36.50 28.64 7.22
N GLY A 156 37.07 28.10 8.29
CA GLY A 156 38.06 27.07 8.12
C GLY A 156 38.17 26.12 9.30
N GLY A 157 39.18 25.25 9.25
CA GLY A 157 39.53 24.34 10.32
C GLY A 157 41.04 24.28 10.62
N LYS A 158 41.39 24.22 11.91
CA LYS A 158 42.75 24.04 12.42
C LYS A 158 42.80 22.77 13.26
N ARG A 159 43.82 21.95 13.00
CA ARG A 159 44.05 20.70 13.70
C ARG A 159 45.04 20.93 14.84
N ILE A 160 44.65 20.54 16.04
CA ILE A 160 45.50 20.53 17.24
C ILE A 160 45.88 19.07 17.51
N PRO A 161 47.16 18.68 17.36
CA PRO A 161 47.61 17.34 17.68
C PRO A 161 47.38 17.06 19.17
N GLY A 162 46.67 15.98 19.49
CA GLY A 162 46.43 15.61 20.87
C GLY A 162 47.62 14.87 21.46
N SER A 163 48.17 15.40 22.55
CA SER A 163 49.14 14.66 23.37
C SER A 163 48.43 13.87 24.46
N GLN A 164 49.03 12.76 24.91
CA GLN A 164 48.53 11.99 26.06
C GLN A 164 48.30 12.91 27.27
N LYS A 165 49.27 13.81 27.53
CA LYS A 165 49.21 14.80 28.62
C LYS A 165 47.98 15.73 28.50
N LEU A 166 47.60 16.14 27.30
CA LEU A 166 46.43 16.99 27.06
C LEU A 166 45.12 16.24 27.33
N PHE A 167 44.95 15.02 26.83
CA PHE A 167 43.71 14.27 27.02
C PHE A 167 43.52 13.73 28.43
N ASP A 168 44.61 13.38 29.13
CA ASP A 168 44.55 13.02 30.55
C ASP A 168 44.11 14.24 31.38
N LEU A 169 44.61 15.42 31.04
CA LEU A 169 44.22 16.68 31.68
C LEU A 169 42.74 17.00 31.44
N ILE A 170 42.26 16.91 30.20
CA ILE A 170 40.84 17.12 29.84
C ILE A 170 39.93 16.14 30.59
N SER A 171 40.29 14.85 30.59
CA SER A 171 39.46 13.81 31.22
C SER A 171 39.35 14.02 32.72
N ARG A 172 40.49 14.30 33.38
CA ARG A 172 40.51 14.56 34.83
C ARG A 172 39.70 15.79 35.21
N LEU A 173 39.73 16.87 34.42
CA LEU A 173 38.99 18.09 34.71
C LEU A 173 37.49 17.95 34.46
N ALA A 174 37.10 17.24 33.40
CA ALA A 174 35.69 16.95 33.13
C ALA A 174 35.06 16.03 34.19
N ASP A 175 35.83 15.10 34.77
CA ASP A 175 35.31 14.11 35.72
C ASP A 175 35.37 14.60 37.20
N ASN A 176 36.04 15.71 37.52
CA ASN A 176 36.37 16.11 38.89
C ASN A 176 35.64 17.40 39.34
N LYS A 177 34.87 17.31 40.44
CA LYS A 177 34.03 18.42 40.98
C LYS A 177 34.81 19.51 41.75
N LYS A 178 36.14 19.48 41.78
CA LYS A 178 36.98 20.37 42.61
C LYS A 178 37.56 21.60 41.88
N GLY A 179 37.24 21.80 40.59
CA GLY A 179 37.75 22.92 39.78
C GLY A 179 39.20 22.72 39.30
N ALA A 180 39.62 23.53 38.32
CA ALA A 180 40.97 23.46 37.71
C ALA A 180 41.98 24.36 38.45
N THR A 181 43.25 23.92 38.57
CA THR A 181 44.31 24.76 39.14
C THR A 181 44.82 25.79 38.12
N GLY A 182 45.44 26.88 38.59
CA GLY A 182 45.95 27.93 37.70
C GLY A 182 47.01 27.45 36.70
N GLU A 183 47.84 26.47 37.09
CA GLU A 183 48.83 25.84 36.19
C GLU A 183 48.17 24.98 35.12
N GLU A 184 47.11 24.25 35.48
CA GLU A 184 46.32 23.43 34.55
C GLU A 184 45.55 24.29 33.56
N VAL A 185 45.01 25.43 34.00
CA VAL A 185 44.37 26.42 33.12
C VAL A 185 45.40 27.00 32.14
N ASN A 186 46.63 27.29 32.59
CA ASN A 186 47.70 27.77 31.71
C ASN A 186 48.13 26.69 30.70
N ASP A 187 48.23 25.42 31.11
CA ASP A 187 48.55 24.30 30.22
C ASP A 187 47.43 24.10 29.19
N LEU A 188 46.15 24.12 29.58
CA LEU A 188 45.01 24.10 28.66
C LEU A 188 45.02 25.29 27.68
N SER A 189 45.36 26.48 28.17
CA SER A 189 45.50 27.69 27.34
C SER A 189 46.60 27.53 26.30
N ARG A 190 47.73 26.93 26.69
CA ARG A 190 48.85 26.62 25.79
C ARG A 190 48.46 25.60 24.72
N PHE A 191 47.70 24.58 25.10
CA PHE A 191 47.33 23.51 24.16
C PHE A 191 46.17 23.89 23.22
N LEU A 192 45.14 24.58 23.72
CA LEU A 192 43.88 24.78 22.97
C LEU A 192 43.71 26.19 22.39
N LEU A 193 44.17 27.23 23.09
CA LEU A 193 43.96 28.62 22.65
C LEU A 193 45.19 29.22 21.97
N THR A 194 46.40 28.87 22.41
CA THR A 194 47.64 29.39 21.81
C THR A 194 47.75 29.11 20.31
N PRO A 195 47.38 27.91 19.79
CA PRO A 195 47.34 27.68 18.35
C PRO A 195 46.36 28.57 17.58
N LEU A 196 45.44 29.24 18.27
CA LEU A 196 44.39 30.08 17.69
C LEU A 196 44.63 31.58 17.94
N VAL A 197 45.75 31.98 18.55
CA VAL A 197 46.02 33.39 18.94
C VAL A 197 45.90 34.35 17.74
N GLU A 198 46.37 33.97 16.56
CA GLU A 198 46.22 34.77 15.33
C GLU A 198 44.75 34.96 14.91
N LEU A 199 43.88 33.99 15.22
CA LEU A 199 42.43 34.07 14.98
C LEU A 199 41.69 34.80 16.10
N LEU A 200 42.27 34.85 17.30
CA LEU A 200 41.68 35.41 18.51
C LEU A 200 42.14 36.86 18.80
N GLY A 201 42.86 37.51 17.86
CA GLY A 201 43.53 38.80 18.05
C GLY A 201 42.64 39.99 18.50
N ALA A 202 43.28 41.16 18.68
CA ALA A 202 42.85 42.29 19.52
C ALA A 202 41.44 42.91 19.29
N ASP A 203 40.73 42.60 18.21
CA ASP A 203 39.44 43.20 17.84
C ASP A 203 38.23 42.29 18.11
N MET A 204 38.31 41.36 19.06
CA MET A 204 37.20 40.45 19.37
C MET A 204 36.27 40.96 20.48
N GLU A 205 35.07 41.40 20.10
CA GLU A 205 34.05 41.83 21.07
C GLU A 205 33.28 40.65 21.70
N SER A 206 33.14 39.54 20.97
CA SER A 206 32.32 38.40 21.37
C SER A 206 32.80 37.09 20.74
N VAL A 207 32.67 35.98 21.47
CA VAL A 207 33.01 34.63 21.03
C VAL A 207 31.90 33.65 21.39
N VAL A 208 31.47 32.86 20.40
CA VAL A 208 30.55 31.73 20.61
C VAL A 208 31.36 30.45 20.65
N LEU A 209 31.28 29.73 21.78
CA LEU A 209 32.01 28.50 22.01
C LEU A 209 31.07 27.29 21.96
N ILE A 210 31.39 26.36 21.07
CA ILE A 210 30.80 25.02 20.99
C ILE A 210 31.92 24.02 21.26
N ALA A 211 31.76 23.19 22.28
CA ALA A 211 32.72 22.15 22.60
C ALA A 211 31.99 20.82 22.79
N ASP A 212 32.54 19.75 22.21
CA ASP A 212 31.89 18.44 22.23
C ASP A 212 32.47 17.52 23.31
N GLY A 213 31.59 16.71 23.92
CA GLY A 213 31.95 15.71 24.93
C GLY A 213 32.66 16.33 26.14
N LYS A 214 33.72 15.69 26.65
CA LYS A 214 34.45 16.18 27.84
C LYS A 214 35.05 17.59 27.71
N LEU A 215 35.18 18.12 26.49
CA LEU A 215 35.69 19.48 26.26
C LEU A 215 34.69 20.57 26.71
N GLU A 216 33.39 20.24 26.81
CA GLU A 216 32.35 21.19 27.24
C GLU A 216 32.50 21.64 28.70
N PHE A 217 33.18 20.83 29.51
CA PHE A 217 33.38 21.07 30.95
C PHE A 217 34.70 21.78 31.28
N LEU A 218 35.46 22.21 30.28
CA LEU A 218 36.71 22.93 30.52
C LEU A 218 36.45 24.37 30.98
N PRO A 219 37.37 24.96 31.78
CA PRO A 219 37.22 26.32 32.30
C PRO A 219 37.55 27.38 31.23
N TRP A 220 36.85 27.35 30.09
CA TRP A 220 37.10 28.18 28.91
C TRP A 220 37.18 29.68 29.22
N ALA A 221 36.33 30.17 30.13
CA ALA A 221 36.34 31.56 30.56
C ALA A 221 37.65 31.98 31.25
N ALA A 222 38.29 31.06 31.98
CA ALA A 222 39.51 31.31 32.74
C ALA A 222 40.80 31.06 31.93
N MET A 223 40.70 30.36 30.80
CA MET A 223 41.82 30.11 29.90
C MET A 223 42.29 31.41 29.26
N LYS A 224 43.60 31.53 29.02
CA LYS A 224 44.25 32.80 28.67
C LYS A 224 44.65 32.88 27.21
N VAL A 225 44.44 34.06 26.64
CA VAL A 225 44.98 34.50 25.34
C VAL A 225 45.84 35.74 25.63
N ASP A 226 47.10 35.74 25.20
CA ASP A 226 48.06 36.82 25.50
C ASP A 226 48.09 37.24 26.98
N ALA A 227 48.14 36.24 27.87
CA ALA A 227 48.21 36.37 29.33
C ALA A 227 46.95 36.94 30.04
N LYS A 228 45.88 37.27 29.32
CA LYS A 228 44.58 37.67 29.90
C LYS A 228 43.54 36.54 29.78
N PRO A 229 42.67 36.32 30.79
CA PRO A 229 41.55 35.38 30.69
C PRO A 229 40.62 35.70 29.51
N LEU A 230 40.10 34.67 28.85
CA LEU A 230 39.32 34.80 27.62
C LEU A 230 38.04 35.65 27.83
N ILE A 231 37.44 35.54 29.02
CA ILE A 231 36.25 36.32 29.39
C ILE A 231 36.54 37.82 29.58
N GLU A 232 37.79 38.19 29.84
CA GLU A 232 38.22 39.59 29.93
C GLU A 232 38.57 40.16 28.56
N THR A 233 38.81 39.30 27.56
CA THR A 233 39.16 39.70 26.20
C THR A 233 37.96 39.74 25.26
N ALA A 234 36.90 38.96 25.50
CA ALA A 234 35.69 38.94 24.69
C ALA A 234 34.47 38.44 25.49
N SER A 235 33.27 38.86 25.11
CA SER A 235 32.04 38.32 25.71
C SER A 235 31.80 36.87 25.26
N LEU A 236 31.63 35.94 26.20
CA LEU A 236 31.56 34.51 25.91
C LEU A 236 30.12 34.01 25.92
N THR A 237 29.72 33.37 24.82
CA THR A 237 28.45 32.67 24.69
C THR A 237 28.72 31.17 24.52
N PHE A 238 28.27 30.36 25.48
CA PHE A 238 28.39 28.91 25.41
C PHE A 238 27.11 28.30 24.84
N VAL A 239 27.27 27.46 23.82
CA VAL A 239 26.16 26.73 23.20
C VAL A 239 26.56 25.30 22.92
N SER A 240 25.62 24.37 23.10
CA SER A 240 25.94 22.94 22.98
C SER A 240 25.94 22.42 21.54
N SER A 241 25.38 23.17 20.59
CA SER A 241 25.37 22.85 19.15
C SER A 241 25.06 24.08 18.30
N LEU A 242 25.35 24.00 16.99
CA LEU A 242 25.03 25.07 16.04
C LEU A 242 23.51 25.27 15.90
N ALA A 243 22.73 24.19 15.96
CA ALA A 243 21.28 24.26 15.90
C ALA A 243 20.66 24.93 17.14
N GLN A 244 21.19 24.65 18.34
CA GLN A 244 20.73 25.33 19.55
C GLN A 244 21.08 26.81 19.51
N TRP A 245 22.27 27.17 19.04
CA TRP A 245 22.68 28.55 18.92
C TRP A 245 21.82 29.33 17.92
N GLN A 246 21.59 28.78 16.73
CA GLN A 246 20.67 29.36 15.74
C GLN A 246 19.27 29.52 16.34
N ARG A 247 18.75 28.50 17.02
CA ARG A 247 17.44 28.57 17.68
C ARG A 247 17.43 29.65 18.76
N SER A 248 18.49 29.77 19.56
CA SER A 248 18.59 30.75 20.65
C SER A 248 18.73 32.18 20.12
N ILE A 249 19.41 32.39 18.99
CA ILE A 249 19.48 33.68 18.28
C ILE A 249 18.15 34.00 17.61
N LYS A 250 17.56 33.05 16.89
CA LYS A 250 16.28 33.21 16.18
C LYS A 250 15.13 33.51 17.16
N LEU A 251 15.20 32.95 18.36
CA LEU A 251 14.26 33.21 19.46
C LEU A 251 14.73 34.35 20.41
N LYS A 252 15.90 34.96 20.16
CA LYS A 252 16.55 35.97 21.01
C LYS A 252 16.62 35.61 22.50
N ASN A 253 16.70 34.33 22.86
CA ASN A 253 16.66 33.88 24.25
C ASN A 253 17.87 33.00 24.61
N LEU A 254 18.88 33.64 25.19
CA LEU A 254 19.95 33.03 25.99
C LEU A 254 19.61 33.32 27.48
N TYR A 255 19.50 32.28 28.31
CA TYR A 255 18.80 32.30 29.61
C TYR A 255 19.56 32.95 30.79
N ASN A 256 18.80 33.66 31.64
CA ASN A 256 19.07 33.93 33.06
C ASN A 256 17.70 34.20 33.73
N SER A 257 17.17 33.28 34.55
CA SER A 257 15.89 33.47 35.26
C SER A 257 16.12 34.12 36.63
N ARG A 258 15.47 35.25 36.91
CA ARG A 258 15.51 35.94 38.22
C ARG A 258 14.10 35.98 38.84
N LEU A 259 14.02 35.84 40.15
CA LEU A 259 12.77 35.95 40.89
C LEU A 259 12.92 36.97 42.02
N LEU A 260 12.01 37.94 42.02
CA LEU A 260 12.00 39.09 42.93
C LEU A 260 10.71 39.04 43.76
N THR A 261 10.83 39.09 45.09
CA THR A 261 9.68 39.06 46.01
C THR A 261 9.71 40.24 46.98
N LEU A 262 8.53 40.74 47.34
CA LEU A 262 8.32 41.76 48.37
C LEU A 262 7.37 41.19 49.45
N ALA A 263 7.78 41.26 50.72
CA ALA A 263 6.98 40.79 51.85
C ALA A 263 5.76 41.68 52.07
N ALA A 264 4.63 41.10 52.51
CA ALA A 264 3.36 41.81 52.70
C ALA A 264 3.46 42.99 53.68
N GLU A 265 4.38 42.92 54.65
CA GLU A 265 4.54 43.90 55.74
C GLU A 265 5.49 45.08 55.44
N HIS A 266 6.25 45.06 54.34
CA HIS A 266 7.32 46.05 54.07
C HIS A 266 7.14 46.77 52.74
N THR A 267 5.98 47.38 52.56
CA THR A 267 5.74 48.14 51.34
C THR A 267 6.39 49.53 51.43
N GLU A 268 6.39 50.25 52.54
CA GLU A 268 6.63 51.71 52.57
C GLU A 268 7.90 52.28 51.86
N ASN A 269 9.00 51.54 51.69
CA ASN A 269 10.19 51.99 50.90
C ASN A 269 10.62 50.98 49.80
N ALA A 270 9.87 50.92 48.70
CA ALA A 270 10.12 49.95 47.61
C ALA A 270 11.40 50.20 46.79
N GLU A 271 11.96 51.42 46.76
CA GLU A 271 13.16 51.75 45.99
C GLU A 271 14.43 51.02 46.51
N THR A 272 14.44 50.58 47.76
CA THR A 272 15.62 49.96 48.40
C THR A 272 15.41 48.52 48.89
N ASP A 273 14.20 47.96 48.76
CA ASP A 273 13.82 46.70 49.44
C ASP A 273 13.47 45.52 48.52
N PHE A 274 13.95 45.51 47.28
CA PHE A 274 14.17 44.25 46.54
C PHE A 274 15.37 43.50 47.13
N SER A 275 15.40 43.33 48.44
CA SER A 275 16.56 42.86 49.19
C SER A 275 16.75 41.35 49.11
N THR A 276 15.78 40.61 48.56
CA THR A 276 15.88 39.15 48.38
C THR A 276 15.80 38.73 46.91
N VAL A 277 16.87 38.97 46.15
CA VAL A 277 17.06 38.31 44.85
C VAL A 277 17.35 36.83 45.09
N LEU A 278 16.34 35.98 44.98
CA LEU A 278 16.53 34.53 45.11
C LEU A 278 17.03 33.97 43.78
N ASN A 279 18.35 33.78 43.68
CA ASN A 279 18.91 32.89 42.66
C ASN A 279 18.58 31.45 43.06
N LEU A 280 17.58 30.85 42.41
CA LEU A 280 17.08 29.52 42.75
C LEU A 280 18.15 28.45 42.43
N HIS A 281 18.77 27.92 43.48
CA HIS A 281 19.76 26.83 43.44
C HIS A 281 19.50 25.85 44.59
N GLY A 282 19.32 24.57 44.27
CA GLY A 282 19.07 23.49 45.22
C GLY A 282 17.60 23.32 45.62
N ASP A 283 17.37 22.87 46.86
CA ASP A 283 16.02 22.62 47.42
C ASP A 283 15.19 23.90 47.64
N THR A 284 15.76 25.09 47.40
CA THR A 284 15.11 26.41 47.48
C THR A 284 13.99 26.60 46.45
N ALA A 285 14.06 25.98 45.27
CA ALA A 285 12.98 26.05 44.27
C ALA A 285 11.68 25.36 44.76
N ASN A 286 11.82 24.24 45.48
CA ASN A 286 10.69 23.54 46.08
C ASN A 286 10.17 24.28 47.32
N ASN A 287 11.06 24.81 48.17
CA ASN A 287 10.67 25.60 49.34
C ASN A 287 9.97 26.91 48.94
N PHE A 288 10.36 27.53 47.81
CA PHE A 288 9.66 28.69 47.25
C PHE A 288 8.21 28.37 46.88
N LEU A 289 7.96 27.28 46.14
CA LEU A 289 6.61 26.83 45.80
C LEU A 289 5.76 26.52 47.05
N THR A 290 6.41 26.21 48.17
CA THR A 290 5.75 25.88 49.43
C THR A 290 5.48 27.11 50.30
N ASN A 291 6.27 28.20 50.17
CA ASN A 291 6.22 29.39 51.03
C ASN A 291 5.71 30.66 50.34
N TRP A 292 5.47 30.62 49.02
CA TRP A 292 5.03 31.74 48.15
C TRP A 292 3.86 32.56 48.73
N GLU A 293 2.94 31.91 49.44
CA GLU A 293 1.70 32.50 49.94
C GLU A 293 1.88 33.72 50.87
N HIS A 294 3.09 33.93 51.41
CA HIS A 294 3.41 35.01 52.36
C HIS A 294 3.91 36.32 51.71
N PHE A 295 3.95 36.40 50.37
CA PHE A 295 4.48 37.57 49.65
C PHE A 295 3.37 38.49 49.11
N GLY A 296 3.55 39.80 49.24
CA GLY A 296 2.59 40.80 48.75
C GLY A 296 2.64 40.99 47.23
N VAL A 297 3.85 41.04 46.67
CA VAL A 297 4.10 41.17 45.21
C VAL A 297 5.15 40.17 44.78
N VAL A 298 4.91 39.51 43.64
CA VAL A 298 5.82 38.53 43.05
C VAL A 298 6.10 38.87 41.59
N GLN A 299 7.39 39.02 41.25
CA GLN A 299 7.85 39.29 39.89
C GLN A 299 8.70 38.13 39.36
N ILE A 300 8.28 37.61 38.20
CA ILE A 300 8.92 36.48 37.51
C ILE A 300 9.57 37.00 36.23
N GLU A 301 10.90 36.93 36.19
CA GLU A 301 11.71 37.26 35.02
C GLU A 301 12.28 35.96 34.42
N SER A 302 11.40 35.10 33.92
CA SER A 302 11.77 33.84 33.26
C SER A 302 10.81 33.51 32.12
N PRO A 303 11.25 32.74 31.10
CA PRO A 303 10.37 32.38 29.99
C PRO A 303 9.12 31.64 30.48
N VAL A 304 7.98 32.25 30.20
CA VAL A 304 6.65 31.70 30.49
C VAL A 304 6.06 31.14 29.20
N HIS A 305 5.81 29.84 29.18
CA HIS A 305 5.20 29.18 28.04
C HIS A 305 3.72 28.92 28.27
N LEU A 306 2.88 29.40 27.35
CA LEU A 306 1.43 29.25 27.39
C LEU A 306 0.94 28.41 26.21
N SER A 307 0.30 27.29 26.50
CA SER A 307 -0.31 26.39 25.51
C SER A 307 -1.84 26.46 25.61
N ARG A 308 -2.50 26.76 24.48
CA ARG A 308 -3.96 26.81 24.40
C ARG A 308 -4.61 25.43 24.22
N LEU A 309 -3.94 24.51 23.51
CA LEU A 309 -4.46 23.18 23.18
C LEU A 309 -4.33 22.19 24.35
N ASP A 310 -3.35 22.40 25.22
CA ASP A 310 -3.17 21.63 26.44
C ASP A 310 -2.75 22.57 27.59
N PRO A 311 -3.72 23.09 28.37
CA PRO A 311 -3.43 23.98 29.50
C PRO A 311 -2.47 23.37 30.52
N SER A 312 -2.42 22.04 30.64
CA SER A 312 -1.49 21.32 31.55
C SER A 312 -0.04 21.35 31.06
N SER A 313 0.17 21.62 29.77
CA SER A 313 1.48 21.82 29.16
C SER A 313 2.01 23.25 29.25
N SER A 314 1.27 24.18 29.86
CA SER A 314 1.77 25.53 30.16
C SER A 314 2.70 25.47 31.37
N PHE A 315 3.85 26.15 31.33
CA PHE A 315 4.83 26.11 32.43
C PHE A 315 5.65 27.39 32.54
N ILE A 316 6.12 27.68 33.75
CA ILE A 316 7.28 28.54 33.98
C ILE A 316 8.55 27.67 34.08
N THR A 317 9.68 28.22 33.65
CA THR A 317 10.97 27.52 33.72
C THR A 317 11.79 28.07 34.87
N LEU A 318 11.91 27.30 35.96
CA LEU A 318 12.70 27.65 37.15
C LEU A 318 14.00 26.84 37.20
N THR A 319 15.06 27.41 37.77
CA THR A 319 16.34 26.71 37.96
C THR A 319 16.32 25.96 39.29
N ARG A 320 16.49 24.62 39.29
CA ARG A 320 16.57 23.81 40.53
C ARG A 320 18.02 23.55 40.96
N GLN A 321 18.98 23.57 40.03
CA GLN A 321 20.43 23.56 40.26
C GLN A 321 21.07 24.25 39.05
N SER A 322 22.36 24.62 39.11
CA SER A 322 23.07 25.45 38.11
C SER A 322 23.07 24.97 36.65
N ASN A 323 22.37 23.87 36.30
CA ASN A 323 22.08 23.43 34.93
C ASN A 323 20.88 22.45 34.84
N ARG A 324 19.99 22.41 35.84
CA ARG A 324 18.75 21.61 35.80
C ARG A 324 17.56 22.54 35.95
N PHE A 325 16.89 22.77 34.83
CA PHE A 325 15.64 23.51 34.78
C PHE A 325 14.49 22.58 35.13
N GLN A 326 13.62 23.04 36.00
CA GLN A 326 12.34 22.42 36.25
C GLN A 326 11.28 23.24 35.53
N ARG A 327 10.58 22.59 34.61
CA ARG A 327 9.30 23.10 34.13
C ARG A 327 8.31 22.91 35.26
N VAL A 328 7.85 24.02 35.81
CA VAL A 328 6.77 24.00 36.80
C VAL A 328 5.50 24.25 36.01
N PRO A 329 4.61 23.25 35.89
CA PRO A 329 3.33 23.43 35.23
C PRO A 329 2.60 24.60 35.89
N LEU A 330 2.02 25.50 35.09
CA LEU A 330 1.20 26.59 35.60
C LEU A 330 -0.04 26.06 36.35
N SER A 331 -0.42 24.79 36.11
CA SER A 331 -1.45 24.10 36.89
C SER A 331 -1.15 24.03 38.39
N VAL A 332 0.12 24.01 38.78
CA VAL A 332 0.53 24.06 40.20
C VAL A 332 0.09 25.38 40.85
N LEU A 333 0.03 26.47 40.08
CA LEU A 333 -0.51 27.76 40.53
C LEU A 333 -2.04 27.77 40.63
N TYR A 334 -2.74 26.69 40.28
CA TYR A 334 -4.19 26.55 40.43
C TYR A 334 -4.60 25.65 41.60
N GLU A 335 -3.66 24.95 42.23
CA GLU A 335 -3.94 23.90 43.24
C GLU A 335 -4.29 24.44 44.64
N LYS A 336 -3.89 25.68 44.99
CA LYS A 336 -4.19 26.32 46.30
C LYS A 336 -4.61 27.80 46.16
N PRO A 337 -5.42 28.38 47.08
CA PRO A 337 -5.72 29.81 47.11
C PRO A 337 -4.52 30.63 47.62
N PHE A 338 -4.30 31.84 47.08
CA PHE A 338 -3.13 32.71 47.34
C PHE A 338 -3.51 34.05 48.00
N GLU A 339 -2.62 34.65 48.80
CA GLU A 339 -2.81 35.96 49.45
C GLU A 339 -2.07 37.15 48.78
N SER A 340 -1.33 36.92 47.68
CA SER A 340 -0.58 37.97 46.96
C SER A 340 -1.51 38.86 46.12
N TYR A 341 -1.37 40.19 46.22
CA TYR A 341 -2.29 41.13 45.55
C TYR A 341 -1.88 41.55 44.13
N LEU A 342 -0.64 41.28 43.69
CA LEU A 342 -0.15 41.61 42.34
C LEU A 342 0.95 40.65 41.86
N MET A 343 0.78 40.11 40.65
CA MET A 343 1.78 39.29 39.96
C MET A 343 2.33 40.03 38.72
N VAL A 344 3.65 40.05 38.55
CA VAL A 344 4.30 40.57 37.36
C VAL A 344 4.99 39.42 36.61
N MET A 345 4.64 39.20 35.35
CA MET A 345 5.31 38.22 34.49
C MET A 345 5.92 38.90 33.27
N ALA A 346 7.24 38.72 33.13
CA ALA A 346 8.01 39.17 31.98
C ALA A 346 8.40 37.98 31.09
N ASP A 347 8.71 38.25 29.82
CA ASP A 347 9.11 37.22 28.84
C ASP A 347 8.02 36.18 28.56
N VAL A 348 6.79 36.66 28.36
CA VAL A 348 5.65 35.81 27.95
C VAL A 348 5.65 35.64 26.43
N GLU A 349 5.88 34.41 25.97
CA GLU A 349 5.80 34.08 24.54
C GLU A 349 4.36 33.82 24.12
N HIS A 350 3.82 34.67 23.23
CA HIS A 350 2.55 34.41 22.54
C HIS A 350 2.82 33.69 21.21
N LYS A 351 2.36 32.45 21.07
CA LYS A 351 2.19 31.86 19.73
C LYS A 351 0.96 32.51 19.08
N HIS A 352 1.16 33.22 17.97
CA HIS A 352 0.10 33.79 17.16
C HIS A 352 -0.58 32.68 16.34
N ASP A 353 -1.90 32.57 16.46
CA ASP A 353 -2.76 31.78 15.57
C ASP A 353 -3.45 32.77 14.59
N PRO A 354 -3.37 32.59 13.26
CA PRO A 354 -3.98 33.50 12.30
C PRO A 354 -5.51 33.35 12.15
N PHE A 355 -6.13 32.29 12.69
CA PHE A 355 -7.51 31.92 12.34
C PHE A 355 -8.57 32.10 13.46
N LEU A 356 -8.20 32.54 14.68
CA LEU A 356 -9.17 32.70 15.79
C LEU A 356 -8.93 33.97 16.64
N SER A 357 -10.00 34.73 16.90
CA SER A 357 -10.00 36.11 17.44
C SER A 357 -9.90 36.25 18.98
N LEU A 358 -9.38 35.27 19.72
CA LEU A 358 -9.10 35.40 21.17
C LEU A 358 -7.73 34.82 21.51
N SER A 359 -6.87 35.59 22.18
CA SER A 359 -5.46 35.27 22.46
C SER A 359 -5.27 34.19 23.52
N SER A 360 -4.28 33.29 23.36
CA SER A 360 -3.83 32.26 24.32
C SER A 360 -3.60 32.74 25.75
N THR A 361 -3.39 34.04 25.94
CA THR A 361 -3.27 34.73 27.23
C THR A 361 -4.56 34.71 28.06
N SER A 362 -5.74 34.67 27.45
CA SER A 362 -7.02 34.87 28.15
C SER A 362 -7.37 33.73 29.11
N LEU A 363 -7.09 32.47 28.75
CA LEU A 363 -7.40 31.30 29.59
C LEU A 363 -6.54 31.21 30.86
N LEU A 364 -5.24 31.54 30.76
CA LEU A 364 -4.35 31.65 31.92
C LEU A 364 -4.79 32.80 32.83
N LEU A 365 -5.08 33.96 32.22
CA LEU A 365 -5.48 35.16 32.95
C LEU A 365 -6.83 34.98 33.65
N GLU A 366 -7.80 34.32 33.02
CA GLU A 366 -9.06 33.92 33.65
C GLU A 366 -8.79 32.97 34.82
N GLY A 367 -7.96 31.93 34.64
CA GLY A 367 -7.61 30.98 35.69
C GLY A 367 -6.93 31.60 36.91
N LEU A 368 -6.02 32.56 36.70
CA LEU A 368 -5.36 33.30 37.78
C LEU A 368 -6.35 34.26 38.48
N VAL A 369 -7.14 35.03 37.73
CA VAL A 369 -8.15 35.93 38.31
C VAL A 369 -9.22 35.16 39.10
N PHE A 370 -9.69 34.00 38.62
CA PHE A 370 -10.68 33.17 39.33
C PHE A 370 -10.14 32.50 40.60
N LYS A 371 -8.82 32.40 40.77
CA LYS A 371 -8.17 31.79 41.95
C LYS A 371 -7.78 32.78 43.05
N GLY A 372 -8.11 34.07 42.87
CA GLY A 372 -7.98 35.11 43.91
C GLY A 372 -6.94 36.18 43.64
N TYR A 373 -6.31 36.21 42.45
CA TYR A 373 -5.33 37.24 42.11
C TYR A 373 -6.02 38.57 41.70
N PRO A 374 -5.81 39.70 42.42
CA PRO A 374 -6.45 40.98 42.12
C PRO A 374 -5.89 41.71 40.88
N GLY A 375 -4.71 41.31 40.38
CA GLY A 375 -4.09 41.93 39.21
C GLY A 375 -2.85 41.20 38.71
N VAL A 376 -2.69 41.14 37.39
CA VAL A 376 -1.55 40.54 36.69
C VAL A 376 -0.99 41.55 35.69
N LEU A 377 0.26 41.94 35.85
CA LEU A 377 0.98 42.78 34.89
C LEU A 377 1.87 41.91 34.00
N LEU A 378 1.62 41.94 32.69
CA LEU A 378 2.31 41.13 31.69
C LEU A 378 3.17 41.98 30.77
N HIS A 379 4.36 41.47 30.42
CA HIS A 379 5.14 41.95 29.29
C HIS A 379 5.26 40.88 28.20
N SER A 380 4.83 41.22 26.98
CA SER A 380 4.91 40.31 25.84
C SER A 380 6.34 40.24 25.28
N GLY A 381 6.96 39.05 25.34
CA GLY A 381 8.36 38.81 24.93
C GLY A 381 9.39 39.35 25.94
N LYS A 382 10.67 39.05 25.69
CA LYS A 382 11.77 39.41 26.59
C LYS A 382 11.95 40.94 26.65
N PRO A 383 11.70 41.59 27.80
CA PRO A 383 11.81 43.04 27.91
C PRO A 383 13.27 43.50 27.84
N ASP A 384 13.49 44.72 27.33
CA ASP A 384 14.76 45.43 27.53
C ASP A 384 14.98 45.66 29.03
N LEU A 385 16.11 45.18 29.57
CA LEU A 385 16.37 45.15 31.01
C LEU A 385 16.44 46.55 31.64
N ALA A 386 17.00 47.54 30.94
CA ALA A 386 17.13 48.89 31.47
C ALA A 386 15.77 49.59 31.48
N LEU A 387 14.99 49.43 30.41
CA LEU A 387 13.65 50.01 30.31
C LEU A 387 12.64 49.28 31.20
N HIS A 388 12.78 47.96 31.41
CA HIS A 388 11.98 47.19 32.37
C HIS A 388 12.16 47.70 33.80
N HIS A 389 13.40 47.98 34.19
CA HIS A 389 13.70 48.48 35.53
C HIS A 389 13.04 49.84 35.77
N GLU A 390 13.21 50.81 34.86
CA GLU A 390 12.55 52.12 34.97
C GLU A 390 11.02 52.01 34.92
N MET A 391 10.48 51.07 34.13
CA MET A 391 9.04 50.77 34.05
C MET A 391 8.49 50.28 35.38
N MET A 392 9.16 49.33 36.03
CA MET A 392 8.74 48.80 37.32
C MET A 392 8.91 49.84 38.43
N GLU A 393 9.97 50.65 38.41
CA GLU A 393 10.19 51.74 39.36
C GLU A 393 9.03 52.76 39.33
N HIS A 394 8.70 53.29 38.15
CA HIS A 394 7.59 54.23 38.00
C HIS A 394 6.23 53.61 38.33
N PHE A 395 6.00 52.37 37.91
CA PHE A 395 4.74 51.66 38.16
C PHE A 395 4.52 51.40 39.66
N MET A 396 5.52 50.85 40.35
CA MET A 396 5.44 50.48 41.77
C MET A 396 5.39 51.72 42.69
N THR A 397 6.00 52.83 42.29
CA THR A 397 5.89 54.11 43.02
C THR A 397 4.46 54.67 42.99
N ASN A 398 3.73 54.44 41.89
CA ASN A 398 2.39 54.98 41.69
C ASN A 398 1.26 54.05 42.17
N VAL A 399 1.49 52.73 42.22
CA VAL A 399 0.47 51.71 42.57
C VAL A 399 -0.14 51.86 43.97
N ARG A 400 0.49 52.67 44.84
CA ARG A 400 -0.05 53.03 46.17
C ARG A 400 -0.94 54.27 46.19
N LYS A 401 -0.80 55.12 45.18
CA LYS A 401 -1.48 56.42 45.12
C LYS A 401 -2.66 56.37 44.16
N GLU A 402 -2.63 55.49 43.17
CA GLU A 402 -3.61 55.38 42.09
C GLU A 402 -3.91 53.91 41.79
N ASN A 403 -4.99 53.63 41.04
CA ASN A 403 -5.30 52.24 40.70
C ASN A 403 -4.21 51.62 39.79
N PRO A 404 -4.01 50.29 39.79
CA PRO A 404 -2.92 49.67 39.03
C PRO A 404 -2.97 49.93 37.52
N ALA A 405 -4.16 50.04 36.92
CA ALA A 405 -4.29 50.36 35.51
C ALA A 405 -3.92 51.82 35.18
N GLU A 406 -4.12 52.76 36.10
CA GLU A 406 -3.70 54.16 36.02
C GLU A 406 -2.22 54.31 36.29
N SER A 407 -1.70 53.59 37.29
CA SER A 407 -0.28 53.52 37.61
C SER A 407 0.53 52.99 36.42
N LEU A 408 0.01 51.98 35.71
CA LEU A 408 0.59 51.48 34.47
C LEU A 408 0.59 52.56 33.39
N ARG A 409 -0.55 53.21 33.16
CA ARG A 409 -0.67 54.28 32.17
C ARG A 409 0.23 55.48 32.47
N SER A 410 0.41 55.82 33.74
CA SER A 410 1.31 56.87 34.20
C SER A 410 2.77 56.52 33.91
N ALA A 411 3.21 55.31 34.30
CA ALA A 411 4.55 54.80 33.99
C ALA A 411 4.81 54.73 32.48
N GLN A 412 3.85 54.24 31.69
CA GLN A 412 3.94 54.21 30.23
C GLN A 412 4.03 55.60 29.62
N ARG A 413 3.30 56.60 30.13
CA ARG A 413 3.36 57.98 29.64
C ARG A 413 4.71 58.62 29.91
N GLU A 414 5.26 58.43 31.10
CA GLU A 414 6.57 58.98 31.44
C GLU A 414 7.68 58.34 30.60
N LEU A 415 7.63 57.01 30.42
CA LEU A 415 8.58 56.31 29.55
C LEU A 415 8.37 56.59 28.06
N ALA A 416 7.14 56.79 27.61
CA ALA A 416 6.86 57.19 26.22
C ALA A 416 7.41 58.58 25.90
N LYS A 417 7.41 59.51 26.86
CA LYS A 417 8.04 60.83 26.68
C LYS A 417 9.56 60.72 26.64
N LYS A 418 10.14 59.88 27.50
CA LYS A 418 11.60 59.72 27.65
C LYS A 418 12.22 58.89 26.52
N TYR A 419 11.49 57.89 26.03
CA TYR A 419 11.91 56.94 24.99
C TYR A 419 10.84 56.80 23.88
N PRO A 420 10.59 57.87 23.09
CA PRO A 420 9.50 57.91 22.12
C PRO A 420 9.68 56.94 20.94
N GLU A 421 10.92 56.54 20.63
CA GLU A 421 11.24 55.61 19.54
C GLU A 421 11.37 54.15 19.98
N ASN A 422 11.38 53.88 21.30
CA ASN A 422 11.48 52.53 21.84
C ASN A 422 10.13 52.09 22.42
N PHE A 423 9.33 51.38 21.63
CA PHE A 423 7.97 50.97 22.00
C PHE A 423 7.88 49.82 23.02
N GLU A 424 8.99 49.37 23.62
CA GLU A 424 8.97 48.31 24.65
C GLU A 424 8.10 48.69 25.86
N TRP A 425 8.04 49.97 26.26
CA TRP A 425 7.13 50.43 27.33
C TRP A 425 5.65 50.15 27.00
N ALA A 426 5.30 50.10 25.72
CA ALA A 426 3.94 49.87 25.25
C ALA A 426 3.53 48.39 25.29
N LYS A 427 4.48 47.47 25.49
CA LYS A 427 4.25 46.01 25.52
C LYS A 427 3.82 45.49 26.89
N TYR A 428 3.80 46.35 27.91
CA TYR A 428 3.18 46.05 29.20
C TYR A 428 1.66 46.14 29.10
N ARG A 429 0.98 45.15 29.69
CA ARG A 429 -0.47 45.04 29.76
C ARG A 429 -0.87 44.59 31.15
N TYR A 430 -1.75 45.34 31.79
CA TYR A 430 -2.36 44.93 33.05
C TYR A 430 -3.67 44.21 32.76
N TYR A 431 -3.82 43.03 33.34
CA TYR A 431 -4.99 42.17 33.25
C TYR A 431 -5.47 41.84 34.66
N GLY A 432 -6.76 42.04 34.90
CA GLY A 432 -7.37 41.87 36.20
C GLY A 432 -8.51 42.86 36.36
N PHE A 433 -9.60 42.38 36.93
CA PHE A 433 -10.62 43.25 37.51
C PHE A 433 -10.17 43.54 38.94
N PRO A 434 -10.36 44.75 39.50
CA PRO A 434 -10.37 44.88 40.96
C PRO A 434 -11.32 43.79 41.44
N GLY A 435 -10.82 42.84 42.24
CA GLY A 435 -11.47 41.54 42.41
C GLY A 435 -12.98 41.69 42.52
N MET A 436 -13.71 41.04 41.61
CA MET A 436 -15.17 41.00 41.71
C MET A 436 -15.49 40.40 43.07
N SER A 437 -16.32 41.09 43.86
CA SER A 437 -16.95 40.45 45.00
C SER A 437 -17.69 39.19 44.53
N ASP A 438 -17.99 38.25 45.42
CA ASP A 438 -18.73 37.06 45.01
C ASP A 438 -20.10 37.42 44.39
N GLU A 439 -20.68 38.56 44.79
CA GLU A 439 -21.86 39.18 44.15
C GLU A 439 -21.58 39.65 42.71
N GLU A 440 -20.44 40.29 42.45
CA GLU A 440 -20.09 40.75 41.10
C GLU A 440 -19.74 39.59 40.16
N LYS A 441 -19.13 38.50 40.68
CA LYS A 441 -18.89 37.26 39.91
C LYS A 441 -20.20 36.59 39.53
N GLU A 442 -21.17 36.58 40.45
CA GLU A 442 -22.50 36.05 40.21
C GLU A 442 -23.21 36.88 39.12
N ILE A 443 -23.22 38.21 39.23
CA ILE A 443 -23.83 39.10 38.23
C ILE A 443 -23.17 38.94 36.85
N PHE A 444 -21.83 38.84 36.80
CA PHE A 444 -21.10 38.64 35.55
C PHE A 444 -21.40 37.27 34.94
N ALA A 445 -21.37 36.21 35.75
CA ALA A 445 -21.71 34.88 35.29
C ALA A 445 -23.16 34.82 34.79
N GLU A 446 -24.12 35.45 35.47
CA GLU A 446 -25.52 35.52 35.06
C GLU A 446 -25.68 36.24 33.71
N ALA A 447 -25.02 37.38 33.54
CA ALA A 447 -25.10 38.19 32.32
C ALA A 447 -24.52 37.47 31.08
N HIS A 448 -23.50 36.63 31.26
CA HIS A 448 -22.75 36.04 30.14
C HIS A 448 -23.06 34.57 29.88
N PHE A 449 -23.47 33.80 30.88
CA PHE A 449 -23.73 32.37 30.74
C PHE A 449 -24.85 32.07 29.74
N GLN A 450 -25.97 32.81 29.81
CA GLN A 450 -27.10 32.62 28.89
C GLN A 450 -26.71 32.94 27.44
N ALA A 451 -25.92 34.00 27.23
CA ALA A 451 -25.42 34.34 25.90
C ALA A 451 -24.52 33.23 25.33
N LYS A 452 -23.65 32.64 26.15
CA LYS A 452 -22.81 31.51 25.72
C LYS A 452 -23.62 30.25 25.40
N LEU A 453 -24.64 29.94 26.19
CA LEU A 453 -25.56 28.83 25.88
C LEU A 453 -26.34 29.07 24.58
N GLN A 454 -26.86 30.29 24.37
CA GLN A 454 -27.60 30.63 23.16
C GLN A 454 -26.72 30.56 21.92
N ASN A 455 -25.50 31.11 21.99
CA ASN A 455 -24.56 31.07 20.88
C ASN A 455 -24.09 29.63 20.61
N GLY A 456 -23.79 28.84 21.65
CA GLY A 456 -23.47 27.42 21.50
C GLY A 456 -24.62 26.62 20.88
N ALA A 457 -25.87 26.90 21.29
CA ALA A 457 -27.04 26.27 20.68
C ALA A 457 -27.28 26.73 19.23
N SER A 458 -26.94 27.97 18.86
CA SER A 458 -26.99 28.44 17.47
C SER A 458 -25.95 27.74 16.62
N ALA A 459 -24.69 27.72 17.08
CA ALA A 459 -23.60 27.00 16.43
C ALA A 459 -23.93 25.52 16.24
N PHE A 460 -24.62 24.89 17.22
CA PHE A 460 -25.04 23.50 17.10
C PHE A 460 -26.07 23.29 15.98
N ARG A 461 -27.02 24.21 15.81
CA ARG A 461 -27.99 24.17 14.69
C ARG A 461 -27.31 24.43 13.34
N GLU A 462 -26.27 25.25 13.34
CA GLU A 462 -25.46 25.58 12.16
C GLU A 462 -24.41 24.51 11.84
N LYS A 463 -24.27 23.48 12.70
CA LYS A 463 -23.24 22.42 12.62
C LYS A 463 -21.80 22.95 12.68
N ASP A 464 -21.61 24.14 13.25
CA ASP A 464 -20.27 24.68 13.56
C ASP A 464 -19.79 24.08 14.89
N TRP A 465 -19.28 22.85 14.82
CA TRP A 465 -18.91 22.07 16.00
C TRP A 465 -17.77 22.70 16.81
N LEU A 466 -16.88 23.46 16.17
CA LEU A 466 -15.79 24.17 16.85
C LEU A 466 -16.34 25.35 17.67
N ALA A 467 -17.26 26.13 17.09
CA ALA A 467 -17.93 27.21 17.82
C ALA A 467 -18.84 26.68 18.94
N VAL A 468 -19.47 25.51 18.75
CA VAL A 468 -20.18 24.81 19.84
C VAL A 468 -19.24 24.56 21.00
N ILE A 469 -18.08 23.94 20.74
CA ILE A 469 -17.10 23.63 21.79
C ILE A 469 -16.62 24.91 22.48
N ASP A 470 -16.20 25.93 21.72
CA ASP A 470 -15.73 27.20 22.28
C ASP A 470 -16.76 27.87 23.20
N HIS A 471 -18.02 27.95 22.77
CA HIS A 471 -19.06 28.62 23.53
C HIS A 471 -19.52 27.82 24.75
N LEU A 472 -19.63 26.51 24.62
CA LEU A 472 -20.09 25.65 25.71
C LEU A 472 -18.99 25.39 26.75
N GLU A 473 -17.71 25.32 26.38
CA GLU A 473 -16.60 25.31 27.34
C GLU A 473 -16.55 26.63 28.14
N LYS A 474 -16.74 27.78 27.48
CA LYS A 474 -16.86 29.07 28.18
C LYS A 474 -18.07 29.10 29.11
N ALA A 475 -19.19 28.50 28.74
CA ALA A 475 -20.33 28.38 29.63
C ALA A 475 -20.00 27.51 30.87
N LEU A 476 -19.27 26.40 30.70
CA LEU A 476 -18.82 25.56 31.83
C LEU A 476 -17.86 26.29 32.77
N VAL A 477 -17.01 27.17 32.25
CA VAL A 477 -16.12 28.01 33.08
C VAL A 477 -16.93 28.98 33.96
N LEU A 478 -18.03 29.53 33.45
CA LEU A 478 -18.89 30.47 34.18
C LEU A 478 -19.84 29.80 35.17
N GLN A 479 -20.20 28.54 34.93
CA GLN A 479 -21.19 27.79 35.70
C GLN A 479 -20.95 27.73 37.22
N PRO A 480 -19.71 27.55 37.74
CA PRO A 480 -19.46 27.43 39.18
C PRO A 480 -19.87 28.68 39.99
N PHE A 481 -20.00 29.83 39.32
CA PHE A 481 -20.32 31.13 39.92
C PHE A 481 -21.83 31.45 39.93
N LEU A 482 -22.68 30.54 39.42
CA LEU A 482 -24.13 30.71 39.36
C LEU A 482 -24.85 30.01 40.51
N VAL A 483 -25.91 30.65 41.04
CA VAL A 483 -26.81 30.05 42.03
C VAL A 483 -27.80 29.11 41.34
N GLY A 484 -27.47 27.81 41.32
CA GLY A 484 -28.31 26.76 40.73
C GLY A 484 -27.55 25.85 39.75
N LYS A 485 -26.76 24.92 40.29
CA LYS A 485 -25.78 24.09 39.55
C LYS A 485 -26.40 22.92 38.75
N LYS A 486 -27.39 23.15 37.89
CA LYS A 486 -28.15 22.04 37.24
C LYS A 486 -27.91 21.79 35.74
N MET A 487 -26.97 22.49 35.08
CA MET A 487 -26.79 22.35 33.61
C MET A 487 -25.49 21.66 33.13
N ALA A 488 -24.51 21.39 34.01
CA ALA A 488 -23.21 20.79 33.62
C ALA A 488 -23.35 19.53 32.75
N GLY A 489 -24.15 18.56 33.20
CA GLY A 489 -24.31 17.27 32.50
C GLY A 489 -24.79 17.45 31.06
N LYS A 490 -25.79 18.31 30.83
CA LYS A 490 -26.33 18.59 29.49
C LYS A 490 -25.33 19.32 28.59
N ILE A 491 -24.54 20.21 29.17
CA ILE A 491 -23.47 20.90 28.43
C ILE A 491 -22.39 19.88 28.02
N TYR A 492 -21.94 19.02 28.93
CA TYR A 492 -20.99 17.95 28.62
C TYR A 492 -21.51 16.97 27.57
N GLN A 493 -22.79 16.56 27.63
CA GLN A 493 -23.39 15.72 26.58
C GLN A 493 -23.32 16.38 25.19
N THR A 494 -23.64 17.69 25.12
CA THR A 494 -23.59 18.45 23.86
C THR A 494 -22.15 18.60 23.36
N LEU A 495 -21.19 18.81 24.27
CA LEU A 495 -19.75 18.84 23.96
C LEU A 495 -19.25 17.48 23.48
N THR A 496 -19.68 16.37 24.09
CA THR A 496 -19.35 15.03 23.62
C THR A 496 -19.81 14.84 22.18
N GLN A 497 -21.06 15.20 21.86
CA GLN A 497 -21.59 15.04 20.51
C GLN A 497 -20.85 15.92 19.49
N ALA A 498 -20.52 17.16 19.85
CA ALA A 498 -19.76 18.06 18.99
C ALA A 498 -18.34 17.53 18.74
N ALA A 499 -17.65 17.03 19.77
CA ALA A 499 -16.34 16.41 19.63
C ALA A 499 -16.38 15.10 18.82
N TYR A 500 -17.42 14.29 19.00
CA TYR A 500 -17.64 13.08 18.20
C TYR A 500 -17.82 13.41 16.71
N ASN A 501 -18.62 14.44 16.38
CA ASN A 501 -18.84 14.88 15.00
C ASN A 501 -17.59 15.52 14.35
N LEU A 502 -16.63 15.99 15.16
CA LEU A 502 -15.31 16.43 14.70
C LEU A 502 -14.29 15.30 14.62
N GLU A 503 -14.69 14.07 14.95
CA GLU A 503 -13.80 12.90 15.06
C GLU A 503 -12.67 13.07 16.09
N ASP A 504 -12.77 14.05 17.00
CA ASP A 504 -11.89 14.22 18.17
C ASP A 504 -12.38 13.29 19.31
N TYR A 505 -12.21 11.99 19.09
CA TYR A 505 -12.66 10.96 20.02
C TYR A 505 -11.99 11.07 21.40
N ALA A 506 -10.78 11.62 21.48
CA ALA A 506 -10.07 11.82 22.74
C ALA A 506 -10.79 12.87 23.62
N LYS A 507 -11.15 14.03 23.06
CA LYS A 507 -11.97 15.02 23.77
C LYS A 507 -13.37 14.51 24.06
N ALA A 508 -14.00 13.80 23.13
CA ALA A 508 -15.31 13.19 23.34
C ALA A 508 -15.28 12.24 24.56
N ILE A 509 -14.27 11.37 24.68
CA ILE A 509 -14.09 10.51 25.87
C ILE A 509 -13.89 11.36 27.14
N GLY A 510 -13.12 12.44 27.05
CA GLY A 510 -12.90 13.38 28.14
C GLY A 510 -14.20 13.99 28.66
N TYR A 511 -15.01 14.59 27.78
CA TYR A 511 -16.31 15.17 28.12
C TYR A 511 -17.30 14.12 28.59
N GLN A 512 -17.35 12.96 27.95
CA GLN A 512 -18.28 11.90 28.31
C GLN A 512 -18.01 11.34 29.71
N LYS A 513 -16.75 11.26 30.15
CA LYS A 513 -16.42 10.92 31.55
C LYS A 513 -16.96 11.93 32.55
N GLN A 514 -17.06 13.21 32.17
CA GLN A 514 -17.67 14.26 33.00
C GLN A 514 -19.19 14.19 33.05
N VAL A 515 -19.84 13.45 32.14
CA VAL A 515 -21.29 13.20 32.21
C VAL A 515 -21.62 12.24 33.36
N LEU A 516 -20.78 11.23 33.63
CA LEU A 516 -21.05 10.16 34.61
C LEU A 516 -21.42 10.65 36.03
N PRO A 517 -20.72 11.63 36.65
CA PRO A 517 -21.10 12.14 37.97
C PRO A 517 -22.47 12.82 38.01
N HIS A 518 -22.91 13.38 36.87
CA HIS A 518 -24.19 14.10 36.74
C HIS A 518 -25.36 13.18 36.38
N SER A 519 -25.09 11.96 35.92
CA SER A 519 -26.11 10.98 35.56
C SER A 519 -26.51 10.04 36.70
N LYS A 520 -25.87 10.11 37.87
CA LYS A 520 -26.07 9.13 38.97
C LYS A 520 -27.49 9.09 39.55
N GLU A 521 -28.25 10.17 39.37
CA GLU A 521 -29.61 10.30 39.90
C GLU A 521 -30.64 9.52 39.06
N ASP A 522 -30.31 9.19 37.81
CA ASP A 522 -31.18 8.49 36.87
C ASP A 522 -30.42 7.29 36.27
N PRO A 523 -30.81 6.04 36.63
CA PRO A 523 -30.17 4.83 36.13
C PRO A 523 -30.14 4.74 34.60
N GLU A 524 -31.18 5.20 33.90
CA GLU A 524 -31.26 5.15 32.44
C GLU A 524 -30.23 6.10 31.81
N VAL A 525 -30.17 7.34 32.30
CA VAL A 525 -29.20 8.35 31.83
C VAL A 525 -27.76 7.94 32.15
N LEU A 526 -27.54 7.23 33.27
CA LEU A 526 -26.24 6.65 33.60
C LEU A 526 -25.86 5.53 32.63
N ALA A 527 -26.80 4.64 32.31
CA ALA A 527 -26.59 3.55 31.37
C ALA A 527 -26.29 4.08 29.96
N GLU A 528 -27.03 5.09 29.48
CA GLU A 528 -26.78 5.75 28.19
C GLU A 528 -25.39 6.39 28.15
N ALA A 529 -24.98 7.03 29.25
CA ALA A 529 -23.66 7.67 29.33
C ALA A 529 -22.52 6.64 29.25
N LEU A 530 -22.68 5.47 29.90
CA LEU A 530 -21.76 4.35 29.84
C LEU A 530 -21.76 3.66 28.47
N TYR A 531 -22.94 3.48 27.87
CA TYR A 531 -23.10 2.93 26.53
C TYR A 531 -22.32 3.76 25.50
N PHE A 532 -22.46 5.08 25.54
CA PHE A 532 -21.75 5.97 24.63
C PHE A 532 -20.23 5.98 24.86
N LEU A 533 -19.75 5.83 26.11
CA LEU A 533 -18.33 5.59 26.37
C LEU A 533 -17.85 4.30 25.69
N GLY A 534 -18.66 3.24 25.73
CA GLY A 534 -18.43 1.99 25.03
C GLY A 534 -18.18 2.21 23.53
N ILE A 535 -19.07 2.96 22.88
CA ILE A 535 -18.94 3.33 21.45
C ILE A 535 -17.65 4.12 21.22
N LEU A 536 -17.39 5.14 22.02
CA LEU A 536 -16.21 6.01 21.85
C LEU A 536 -14.91 5.21 21.96
N TYR A 537 -14.78 4.32 22.96
CA TYR A 537 -13.62 3.46 23.07
C TYR A 537 -13.50 2.49 21.89
N SER A 538 -14.62 1.98 21.36
CA SER A 538 -14.62 1.16 20.16
C SER A 538 -14.11 1.93 18.93
N ARG A 539 -14.42 3.23 18.79
CA ARG A 539 -13.91 4.07 17.70
C ARG A 539 -12.41 4.31 17.79
N THR A 540 -11.86 4.32 19.00
CA THR A 540 -10.41 4.37 19.24
C THR A 540 -9.73 2.99 19.25
N GLU A 541 -10.44 1.93 18.83
CA GLU A 541 -10.00 0.53 18.85
C GLU A 541 -9.54 0.01 20.22
N ASN A 542 -9.94 0.69 21.31
CA ASN A 542 -9.72 0.24 22.68
C ASN A 542 -10.86 -0.70 23.09
N PHE A 543 -10.91 -1.87 22.45
CA PHE A 543 -11.95 -2.87 22.64
C PHE A 543 -12.11 -3.35 24.10
N PRO A 544 -11.04 -3.55 24.91
CA PRO A 544 -11.21 -3.94 26.31
C PRO A 544 -12.02 -2.92 27.12
N SER A 545 -11.75 -1.62 26.94
CA SER A 545 -12.52 -0.58 27.61
C SER A 545 -13.93 -0.49 27.05
N ALA A 546 -14.10 -0.61 25.73
CA ALA A 546 -15.41 -0.61 25.08
C ALA A 546 -16.33 -1.69 25.65
N VAL A 547 -15.84 -2.93 25.73
CA VAL A 547 -16.55 -4.07 26.32
C VAL A 547 -16.88 -3.83 27.79
N GLU A 548 -15.93 -3.32 28.58
CA GLU A 548 -16.16 -3.03 30.00
C GLU A 548 -17.32 -2.03 30.22
N TYR A 549 -17.33 -0.92 29.47
CA TYR A 549 -18.37 0.09 29.60
C TYR A 549 -19.72 -0.38 29.06
N LEU A 550 -19.75 -1.12 27.95
CA LEU A 550 -20.98 -1.75 27.44
C LEU A 550 -21.57 -2.76 28.43
N GLN A 551 -20.74 -3.60 29.07
CA GLN A 551 -21.19 -4.54 30.10
C GLN A 551 -21.70 -3.84 31.37
N LYS A 552 -21.21 -2.65 31.70
CA LYS A 552 -21.78 -1.82 32.78
C LYS A 552 -23.15 -1.26 32.39
N ALA A 553 -23.30 -0.74 31.18
CA ALA A 553 -24.58 -0.25 30.67
C ALA A 553 -25.63 -1.36 30.61
N LEU A 554 -25.27 -2.54 30.07
CA LEU A 554 -26.11 -3.72 29.97
C LEU A 554 -26.70 -4.13 31.33
N ARG A 555 -25.87 -4.20 32.38
CA ARG A 555 -26.34 -4.54 33.74
C ARG A 555 -27.41 -3.58 34.25
N ILE A 556 -27.25 -2.28 34.00
CA ILE A 556 -28.22 -1.29 34.45
C ILE A 556 -29.52 -1.41 33.65
N TYR A 557 -29.44 -1.57 32.33
CA TYR A 557 -30.64 -1.79 31.50
C TYR A 557 -31.39 -3.07 31.88
N GLU A 558 -30.66 -4.14 32.23
CA GLU A 558 -31.23 -5.41 32.70
C GLU A 558 -31.91 -5.26 34.07
N GLU A 559 -31.24 -4.63 35.05
CA GLU A 559 -31.78 -4.39 36.40
C GLU A 559 -33.04 -3.51 36.41
N ASN A 560 -33.21 -2.64 35.41
CA ASN A 560 -34.34 -1.71 35.29
C ASN A 560 -35.36 -2.13 34.22
N GLU A 561 -35.24 -3.33 33.65
CA GLU A 561 -36.16 -3.88 32.64
C GLU A 561 -36.36 -2.98 31.39
N ILE A 562 -35.30 -2.26 30.98
CA ILE A 562 -35.31 -1.38 29.80
C ILE A 562 -34.90 -2.19 28.56
N LEU A 563 -35.83 -3.01 28.07
CA LEU A 563 -35.55 -4.09 27.12
C LEU A 563 -35.10 -3.63 25.72
N ASP A 564 -35.62 -2.51 25.20
CA ASP A 564 -35.23 -1.95 23.90
C ASP A 564 -33.76 -1.51 23.88
N ARG A 565 -33.33 -0.76 24.91
CA ARG A 565 -31.94 -0.33 25.09
C ARG A 565 -31.02 -1.49 25.44
N LEU A 566 -31.52 -2.48 26.18
CA LEU A 566 -30.78 -3.70 26.47
C LEU A 566 -30.46 -4.48 25.17
N ALA A 567 -31.45 -4.64 24.29
CA ALA A 567 -31.26 -5.30 22.99
C ALA A 567 -30.26 -4.54 22.10
N GLU A 568 -30.38 -3.21 22.00
CA GLU A 568 -29.46 -2.35 21.25
C GLU A 568 -28.01 -2.42 21.80
N SER A 569 -27.89 -2.45 23.13
CA SER A 569 -26.59 -2.56 23.80
C SER A 569 -25.92 -3.91 23.55
N TYR A 570 -26.69 -5.01 23.57
CA TYR A 570 -26.17 -6.33 23.21
C TYR A 570 -25.77 -6.40 21.73
N SER A 571 -26.57 -5.79 20.84
CA SER A 571 -26.25 -5.67 19.42
C SER A 571 -24.92 -4.91 19.21
N THR A 572 -24.73 -3.80 19.93
CA THR A 572 -23.51 -3.01 19.87
C THR A 572 -22.31 -3.77 20.44
N LEU A 573 -22.48 -4.46 21.57
CA LEU A 573 -21.45 -5.34 22.14
C LEU A 573 -21.05 -6.43 21.14
N GLY A 574 -22.02 -7.02 20.44
CA GLY A 574 -21.74 -8.00 19.40
C GLY A 574 -20.87 -7.46 18.27
N ILE A 575 -21.11 -6.23 17.82
CA ILE A 575 -20.25 -5.55 16.83
C ILE A 575 -18.84 -5.30 17.40
N VAL A 576 -18.74 -4.82 18.63
CA VAL A 576 -17.45 -4.54 19.29
C VAL A 576 -16.62 -5.81 19.44
N GLU A 577 -17.24 -6.91 19.90
CA GLU A 577 -16.60 -8.21 20.03
C GLU A 577 -16.22 -8.80 18.67
N GLU A 578 -17.03 -8.60 17.62
CA GLU A 578 -16.66 -9.00 16.26
C GLU A 578 -15.42 -8.24 15.78
N ASN A 579 -15.37 -6.92 15.98
CA ASN A 579 -14.22 -6.08 15.63
C ASN A 579 -12.98 -6.42 16.46
N ALA A 580 -13.17 -6.85 17.71
CA ALA A 580 -12.12 -7.39 18.58
C ALA A 580 -11.69 -8.83 18.20
N LEU A 581 -12.30 -9.43 17.17
CA LEU A 581 -12.04 -10.78 16.68
C LEU A 581 -12.36 -11.87 17.73
N ASP A 582 -13.34 -11.61 18.60
CA ASP A 582 -13.95 -12.57 19.53
C ASP A 582 -15.35 -12.96 19.06
N TYR A 583 -15.38 -13.83 18.05
CA TYR A 583 -16.62 -14.24 17.39
C TYR A 583 -17.56 -15.05 18.29
N ASP A 584 -17.03 -15.73 19.30
CA ASP A 584 -17.86 -16.52 20.23
C ASP A 584 -18.65 -15.60 21.15
N ASN A 585 -18.04 -14.55 21.68
CA ASN A 585 -18.76 -13.55 22.48
C ASN A 585 -19.66 -12.66 21.61
N ALA A 586 -19.25 -12.34 20.38
CA ALA A 586 -20.11 -11.66 19.42
C ALA A 586 -21.41 -12.44 19.16
N LEU A 587 -21.32 -13.75 18.93
CA LEU A 587 -22.50 -14.61 18.77
C LEU A 587 -23.37 -14.65 20.02
N LYS A 588 -22.79 -14.72 21.23
CA LYS A 588 -23.59 -14.68 22.47
C LYS A 588 -24.36 -13.37 22.58
N ALA A 589 -23.71 -12.24 22.30
CA ALA A 589 -24.32 -10.93 22.37
C ALA A 589 -25.43 -10.75 21.31
N PHE A 590 -25.21 -11.14 20.05
CA PHE A 590 -26.25 -11.11 19.03
C PHE A 590 -27.42 -12.05 19.33
N ASN A 591 -27.18 -13.26 19.87
CA ASN A 591 -28.27 -14.15 20.28
C ASN A 591 -29.07 -13.59 21.46
N ALA A 592 -28.42 -12.91 22.41
CA ALA A 592 -29.12 -12.21 23.50
C ALA A 592 -29.99 -11.06 22.95
N SER A 593 -29.44 -10.24 22.05
CA SER A 593 -30.20 -9.18 21.36
C SER A 593 -31.38 -9.74 20.57
N LEU A 594 -31.18 -10.84 19.84
CA LEU A 594 -32.23 -11.52 19.09
C LEU A 594 -33.38 -12.01 19.99
N ALA A 595 -33.05 -12.64 21.12
CA ALA A 595 -34.04 -13.15 22.07
C ALA A 595 -34.86 -12.02 22.70
N ILE A 596 -34.23 -10.90 23.07
CA ILE A 596 -34.93 -9.75 23.63
C ILE A 596 -35.82 -9.08 22.57
N ASN A 597 -35.33 -8.89 21.34
CA ASN A 597 -36.14 -8.34 20.24
C ASN A 597 -37.35 -9.23 19.92
N GLU A 598 -37.25 -10.55 20.11
CA GLU A 598 -38.39 -11.48 20.01
C GLU A 598 -39.42 -11.27 21.12
N GLU A 599 -38.97 -11.05 22.35
CA GLU A 599 -39.84 -10.78 23.49
C GLU A 599 -40.63 -9.47 23.34
N ILE A 600 -39.98 -8.40 22.85
CA ILE A 600 -40.60 -7.08 22.69
C ILE A 600 -41.32 -6.89 21.34
N GLY A 601 -41.22 -7.83 20.42
CA GLY A 601 -41.88 -7.78 19.10
C GLY A 601 -41.21 -6.87 18.07
N GLU A 602 -39.91 -6.60 18.19
CA GLU A 602 -39.13 -5.74 17.27
C GLU A 602 -38.58 -6.55 16.08
N ASP A 603 -39.47 -7.01 15.21
CA ASP A 603 -39.16 -7.96 14.13
C ASP A 603 -38.11 -7.46 13.12
N LEU A 604 -38.06 -6.16 12.84
CA LEU A 604 -37.03 -5.59 11.97
C LEU A 604 -35.61 -5.81 12.54
N ASN A 605 -35.46 -5.62 13.86
CA ASN A 605 -34.18 -5.82 14.54
C ASN A 605 -33.87 -7.31 14.67
N ARG A 606 -34.86 -8.18 14.92
CA ARG A 606 -34.67 -9.64 14.86
C ARG A 606 -34.09 -10.07 13.52
N GLY A 607 -34.63 -9.58 12.41
CA GLY A 607 -34.12 -9.86 11.07
C GLY A 607 -32.66 -9.44 10.90
N ARG A 608 -32.31 -8.24 11.40
CA ARG A 608 -30.93 -7.73 11.36
C ARG A 608 -29.97 -8.56 12.20
N GLU A 609 -30.38 -9.01 13.39
CA GLU A 609 -29.57 -9.88 14.25
C GLU A 609 -29.38 -11.27 13.63
N LEU A 610 -30.43 -11.88 13.07
CA LEU A 610 -30.32 -13.13 12.32
C LEU A 610 -29.31 -13.01 11.17
N ARG A 611 -29.36 -11.91 10.42
CA ARG A 611 -28.41 -11.64 9.34
C ARG A 611 -26.98 -11.48 9.87
N ARG A 612 -26.75 -10.78 10.98
CA ARG A 612 -25.42 -10.64 11.61
C ARG A 612 -24.85 -11.97 12.10
N ILE A 613 -25.68 -12.79 12.74
CA ILE A 613 -25.32 -14.15 13.15
C ILE A 613 -24.96 -15.00 11.93
N GLY A 614 -25.80 -14.97 10.89
CA GLY A 614 -25.54 -15.62 9.61
C GLY A 614 -24.21 -15.19 8.99
N ARG A 615 -23.91 -13.89 9.03
CA ARG A 615 -22.64 -13.31 8.54
C ARG A 615 -21.43 -13.77 9.35
N ILE A 616 -21.52 -13.90 10.68
CA ILE A 616 -20.43 -14.51 11.47
C ILE A 616 -20.20 -15.95 11.05
N TYR A 617 -21.27 -16.75 10.94
CA TYR A 617 -21.15 -18.12 10.48
C TYR A 617 -20.59 -18.21 9.06
N TYR A 618 -20.94 -17.28 8.18
CA TYR A 618 -20.44 -17.24 6.80
C TYR A 618 -18.97 -16.78 6.70
N LEU A 619 -18.65 -15.56 7.17
CA LEU A 619 -17.36 -14.91 6.95
C LEU A 619 -16.27 -15.28 7.96
N ARG A 620 -16.65 -15.62 9.21
CA ARG A 620 -15.69 -15.76 10.32
C ARG A 620 -15.49 -17.21 10.72
N LEU A 621 -16.59 -17.92 10.93
CA LEU A 621 -16.56 -19.32 11.40
C LEU A 621 -16.66 -20.33 10.28
N ASN A 622 -17.00 -19.91 9.06
CA ASN A 622 -17.08 -20.74 7.85
C ASN A 622 -18.05 -21.93 7.98
N ARG A 623 -19.18 -21.75 8.68
CA ARG A 623 -20.23 -22.76 8.88
C ARG A 623 -21.45 -22.46 8.01
N TYR A 624 -21.39 -22.90 6.75
CA TYR A 624 -22.35 -22.50 5.71
C TYR A 624 -23.78 -23.01 5.93
N GLN A 625 -23.97 -24.16 6.58
CA GLN A 625 -25.31 -24.68 6.87
C GLN A 625 -26.02 -23.80 7.89
N GLU A 626 -25.33 -23.43 8.98
CA GLU A 626 -25.83 -22.46 9.95
C GLU A 626 -26.07 -21.10 9.31
N ALA A 627 -25.11 -20.59 8.53
CA ALA A 627 -25.27 -19.32 7.82
C ALA A 627 -26.53 -19.32 6.94
N ARG A 628 -26.75 -20.38 6.14
CA ARG A 628 -27.96 -20.52 5.30
C ARG A 628 -29.23 -20.47 6.14
N LYS A 629 -29.27 -21.20 7.26
CA LYS A 629 -30.44 -21.21 8.16
C LYS A 629 -30.78 -19.79 8.61
N PHE A 630 -29.80 -19.06 9.14
CA PHE A 630 -30.01 -17.71 9.67
C PHE A 630 -30.35 -16.70 8.57
N PHE A 631 -29.70 -16.75 7.40
CA PHE A 631 -30.03 -15.88 6.27
C PHE A 631 -31.42 -16.18 5.67
N SER A 632 -31.85 -17.45 5.62
CA SER A 632 -33.20 -17.80 5.18
C SER A 632 -34.27 -17.27 6.15
N GLN A 633 -34.04 -17.39 7.46
CA GLN A 633 -34.95 -16.83 8.47
C GLN A 633 -35.01 -15.30 8.39
N ALA A 634 -33.86 -14.63 8.20
CA ALA A 634 -33.82 -13.18 8.00
C ALA A 634 -34.59 -12.77 6.72
N TYR A 635 -34.37 -13.47 5.60
CA TYR A 635 -35.08 -13.21 4.34
C TYR A 635 -36.60 -13.36 4.47
N GLU A 636 -37.08 -14.42 5.12
CA GLU A 636 -38.51 -14.65 5.37
C GLU A 636 -39.11 -13.48 6.17
N LEU A 637 -38.44 -13.07 7.26
CA LEU A 637 -38.90 -11.97 8.09
C LEU A 637 -38.90 -10.62 7.36
N PHE A 638 -37.84 -10.30 6.60
CA PHE A 638 -37.81 -9.08 5.78
C PHE A 638 -38.83 -9.10 4.63
N THR A 639 -39.24 -10.29 4.17
CA THR A 639 -40.33 -10.44 3.20
C THR A 639 -41.67 -10.11 3.84
N GLU A 640 -41.94 -10.62 5.05
CA GLU A 640 -43.15 -10.31 5.81
C GLU A 640 -43.26 -8.82 6.17
N LEU A 641 -42.12 -8.16 6.44
CA LEU A 641 -42.04 -6.74 6.78
C LEU A 641 -41.91 -5.80 5.56
N GLU A 642 -41.95 -6.33 4.34
CA GLU A 642 -41.81 -5.58 3.08
C GLU A 642 -40.52 -4.72 3.01
N GLN A 643 -39.43 -5.16 3.65
CA GLN A 643 -38.13 -4.48 3.66
C GLN A 643 -37.27 -4.90 2.47
N VAL A 644 -37.52 -4.30 1.30
CA VAL A 644 -36.93 -4.73 0.02
C VAL A 644 -35.40 -4.65 0.00
N ASP A 645 -34.80 -3.63 0.62
CA ASP A 645 -33.35 -3.48 0.74
C ASP A 645 -32.71 -4.66 1.48
N GLN A 646 -33.29 -5.05 2.61
CA GLN A 646 -32.81 -6.17 3.41
C GLN A 646 -33.10 -7.54 2.76
N GLN A 647 -34.19 -7.65 1.98
CA GLN A 647 -34.47 -8.83 1.16
C GLN A 647 -33.39 -9.04 0.10
N VAL A 648 -33.03 -7.98 -0.65
CA VAL A 648 -31.95 -8.02 -1.65
C VAL A 648 -30.66 -8.52 -1.01
N GLU A 649 -30.28 -7.94 0.12
CA GLU A 649 -29.07 -8.34 0.83
C GLU A 649 -29.07 -9.79 1.29
N SER A 650 -30.17 -10.25 1.86
CA SER A 650 -30.30 -11.64 2.32
C SER A 650 -30.24 -12.63 1.15
N LEU A 651 -30.80 -12.28 -0.01
CA LEU A 651 -30.70 -13.09 -1.23
C LEU A 651 -29.26 -13.16 -1.75
N LEU A 652 -28.53 -12.04 -1.74
CA LEU A 652 -27.12 -12.03 -2.13
C LEU A 652 -26.29 -12.92 -1.19
N GLU A 653 -26.53 -12.86 0.12
CA GLU A 653 -25.85 -13.70 1.13
C GLU A 653 -26.19 -15.19 0.97
N LEU A 654 -27.45 -15.53 0.67
CA LEU A 654 -27.86 -16.90 0.35
C LEU A 654 -27.19 -17.42 -0.93
N GLY A 655 -27.07 -16.57 -1.95
CA GLY A 655 -26.35 -16.88 -3.18
C GLY A 655 -24.87 -17.15 -2.92
N LEU A 656 -24.22 -16.31 -2.10
CA LEU A 656 -22.83 -16.48 -1.69
C LEU A 656 -22.61 -17.79 -0.91
N VAL A 657 -23.54 -18.16 -0.03
CA VAL A 657 -23.51 -19.44 0.68
C VAL A 657 -23.64 -20.61 -0.30
N ALA A 658 -24.59 -20.55 -1.24
CA ALA A 658 -24.74 -21.58 -2.28
C ALA A 658 -23.47 -21.73 -3.15
N GLU A 659 -22.80 -20.63 -3.48
CA GLU A 659 -21.53 -20.65 -4.21
C GLU A 659 -20.42 -21.34 -3.41
N LYS A 660 -20.30 -21.07 -2.10
CA LYS A 660 -19.32 -21.77 -1.24
C LYS A 660 -19.63 -23.25 -1.07
N GLU A 661 -20.90 -23.65 -1.15
CA GLU A 661 -21.33 -25.05 -1.21
C GLU A 661 -21.04 -25.72 -2.56
N GLY A 662 -20.72 -24.95 -3.61
CA GLY A 662 -20.49 -25.43 -4.98
C GLY A 662 -21.76 -25.52 -5.84
N ASP A 663 -22.90 -25.00 -5.36
CA ASP A 663 -24.16 -24.98 -6.10
C ASP A 663 -24.35 -23.66 -6.85
N PHE A 664 -23.60 -23.54 -7.95
CA PHE A 664 -23.61 -22.33 -8.77
C PHE A 664 -24.97 -22.05 -9.44
N LYS A 665 -25.81 -23.09 -9.64
CA LYS A 665 -27.14 -22.92 -10.22
C LYS A 665 -28.04 -22.19 -9.24
N ARG A 666 -28.15 -22.68 -8.00
CA ARG A 666 -28.92 -22.00 -6.94
C ARG A 666 -28.35 -20.62 -6.63
N ALA A 667 -27.02 -20.47 -6.66
CA ALA A 667 -26.39 -19.16 -6.47
C ALA A 667 -26.88 -18.12 -7.50
N LEU A 668 -26.87 -18.48 -8.80
CA LEU A 668 -27.39 -17.60 -9.87
C LEU A 668 -28.89 -17.31 -9.71
N GLU A 669 -29.70 -18.29 -9.32
CA GLU A 669 -31.13 -18.08 -9.06
C GLU A 669 -31.35 -17.02 -7.97
N PHE A 670 -30.58 -17.05 -6.88
CA PHE A 670 -30.64 -16.02 -5.83
C PHE A 670 -30.16 -14.66 -6.32
N TYR A 671 -29.03 -14.60 -7.02
CA TYR A 671 -28.49 -13.33 -7.52
C TYR A 671 -29.39 -12.67 -8.56
N VAL A 672 -30.06 -13.43 -9.42
CA VAL A 672 -31.04 -12.89 -10.38
C VAL A 672 -32.28 -12.34 -9.66
N ARG A 673 -32.78 -13.04 -8.63
CA ARG A 673 -33.88 -12.51 -7.81
C ARG A 673 -33.49 -11.22 -7.08
N ALA A 674 -32.29 -11.17 -6.53
CA ALA A 674 -31.76 -9.97 -5.89
C ALA A 674 -31.62 -8.81 -6.89
N GLN A 675 -31.13 -9.09 -8.11
CA GLN A 675 -31.05 -8.12 -9.20
C GLN A 675 -32.43 -7.56 -9.54
N THR A 676 -33.44 -8.42 -9.79
CA THR A 676 -34.79 -7.97 -10.15
C THR A 676 -35.40 -7.09 -9.07
N LEU A 677 -35.32 -7.49 -7.80
CA LEU A 677 -35.81 -6.66 -6.68
C LEU A 677 -35.06 -5.33 -6.56
N ALA A 678 -33.74 -5.34 -6.76
CA ALA A 678 -32.94 -4.12 -6.72
C ALA A 678 -33.25 -3.18 -7.88
N GLU A 679 -33.53 -3.69 -9.08
CA GLU A 679 -33.96 -2.90 -10.24
C GLU A 679 -35.35 -2.28 -10.02
N GLU A 680 -36.31 -3.07 -9.52
CA GLU A 680 -37.68 -2.61 -9.24
C GLU A 680 -37.73 -1.53 -8.16
N ALA A 681 -36.84 -1.61 -7.16
CA ALA A 681 -36.75 -0.66 -6.05
C ALA A 681 -35.65 0.42 -6.22
N ASP A 682 -34.99 0.49 -7.38
CA ASP A 682 -33.88 1.42 -7.69
C ASP A 682 -32.72 1.40 -6.66
N LEU A 683 -32.40 0.21 -6.15
CA LEU A 683 -31.35 -0.02 -5.16
C LEU A 683 -29.99 -0.24 -5.82
N ARG A 684 -29.34 0.85 -6.25
CA ARG A 684 -28.03 0.83 -6.95
C ARG A 684 -26.94 -0.01 -6.24
N PRO A 685 -26.73 0.08 -4.90
CA PRO A 685 -25.69 -0.71 -4.24
C PRO A 685 -25.96 -2.23 -4.29
N GLY A 686 -27.21 -2.63 -4.09
CA GLY A 686 -27.62 -4.04 -4.19
C GLY A 686 -27.47 -4.58 -5.62
N LEU A 687 -27.77 -3.75 -6.62
CA LEU A 687 -27.62 -4.07 -8.03
C LEU A 687 -26.14 -4.30 -8.42
N ALA A 688 -25.23 -3.44 -7.96
CA ALA A 688 -23.79 -3.59 -8.20
C ALA A 688 -23.27 -4.93 -7.64
N ARG A 689 -23.63 -5.27 -6.40
CA ARG A 689 -23.27 -6.55 -5.78
C ARG A 689 -23.88 -7.74 -6.51
N ALA A 690 -25.13 -7.65 -6.95
CA ALA A 690 -25.78 -8.71 -7.72
C ALA A 690 -25.02 -9.01 -9.01
N PHE A 691 -24.66 -7.98 -9.78
CA PHE A 691 -23.86 -8.17 -11.00
C PHE A 691 -22.48 -8.75 -10.71
N LEU A 692 -21.78 -8.23 -9.71
CA LEU A 692 -20.48 -8.76 -9.30
C LEU A 692 -20.55 -10.26 -8.94
N TYR A 693 -21.55 -10.70 -8.18
CA TYR A 693 -21.67 -12.11 -7.81
C TYR A 693 -22.13 -13.00 -8.97
N GLN A 694 -22.94 -12.48 -9.90
CA GLN A 694 -23.19 -13.15 -11.17
C GLN A 694 -21.90 -13.28 -11.99
N ALA A 695 -21.06 -12.25 -12.03
CA ALA A 695 -19.78 -12.28 -12.72
C ALA A 695 -18.87 -13.38 -12.15
N ASN A 696 -18.76 -13.47 -10.82
CA ASN A 696 -18.02 -14.52 -10.12
C ASN A 696 -18.54 -15.91 -10.48
N SER A 697 -19.86 -16.14 -10.41
CA SER A 697 -20.46 -17.44 -10.72
C SER A 697 -20.26 -17.82 -12.19
N HIS A 698 -20.40 -16.88 -13.12
CA HIS A 698 -20.10 -17.12 -14.53
C HIS A 698 -18.62 -17.41 -14.77
N TRP A 699 -17.71 -16.72 -14.09
CA TRP A 699 -16.27 -17.02 -14.14
C TRP A 699 -15.98 -18.45 -13.68
N PHE A 700 -16.49 -18.87 -12.52
CA PHE A 700 -16.31 -20.24 -12.01
C PHE A 700 -16.86 -21.31 -12.95
N GLN A 701 -17.91 -21.00 -13.71
CA GLN A 701 -18.49 -21.89 -14.71
C GLN A 701 -17.77 -21.85 -16.08
N GLY A 702 -16.78 -20.97 -16.26
CA GLY A 702 -16.06 -20.79 -17.54
C GLY A 702 -16.82 -19.92 -18.57
N ASN A 703 -17.89 -19.25 -18.15
CA ASN A 703 -18.71 -18.35 -18.96
C ASN A 703 -18.12 -16.93 -19.01
N TYR A 704 -16.88 -16.79 -19.47
CA TYR A 704 -16.10 -15.54 -19.36
C TYR A 704 -16.77 -14.31 -19.98
N GLN A 705 -17.54 -14.47 -21.07
CA GLN A 705 -18.24 -13.34 -21.71
C GLN A 705 -19.24 -12.68 -20.75
N GLN A 706 -20.09 -13.49 -20.10
CA GLN A 706 -21.03 -12.97 -19.10
C GLN A 706 -20.28 -12.46 -17.86
N ALA A 707 -19.17 -13.11 -17.48
CA ALA A 707 -18.34 -12.63 -16.38
C ALA A 707 -17.84 -11.20 -16.63
N PHE A 708 -17.22 -10.92 -17.78
CA PHE A 708 -16.75 -9.57 -18.11
C PHE A 708 -17.89 -8.55 -18.23
N ARG A 709 -19.02 -8.95 -18.80
CA ARG A 709 -20.20 -8.08 -18.92
C ARG A 709 -20.67 -7.60 -17.56
N PHE A 710 -20.98 -8.54 -16.67
CA PHE A 710 -21.47 -8.21 -15.34
C PHE A 710 -20.41 -7.50 -14.50
N GLN A 711 -19.12 -7.82 -14.70
CA GLN A 711 -18.03 -7.09 -14.03
C GLN A 711 -17.98 -5.62 -14.42
N ARG A 712 -18.17 -5.31 -15.72
CA ARG A 712 -18.21 -3.94 -16.22
C ARG A 712 -19.40 -3.17 -15.62
N GLN A 713 -20.58 -3.79 -15.61
CA GLN A 713 -21.79 -3.19 -15.03
C GLN A 713 -21.61 -2.93 -13.52
N ALA A 714 -21.05 -3.88 -12.77
CA ALA A 714 -20.76 -3.71 -11.35
C ALA A 714 -19.75 -2.57 -11.11
N LEU A 715 -18.66 -2.51 -11.89
CA LEU A 715 -17.61 -1.50 -11.74
C LEU A 715 -18.11 -0.09 -12.04
N GLU A 716 -18.96 0.05 -13.07
CA GLU A 716 -19.58 1.32 -13.45
C GLU A 716 -20.44 1.86 -12.29
N ILE A 717 -21.33 1.04 -11.73
CA ILE A 717 -22.16 1.44 -10.59
C ILE A 717 -21.29 1.76 -9.36
N ALA A 718 -20.29 0.93 -9.05
CA ALA A 718 -19.41 1.18 -7.89
C ALA A 718 -18.61 2.49 -8.01
N ARG A 719 -18.26 2.91 -9.24
CA ARG A 719 -17.62 4.20 -9.51
C ARG A 719 -18.59 5.36 -9.35
N GLU A 720 -19.81 5.25 -9.87
CA GLU A 720 -20.85 6.26 -9.69
C GLU A 720 -21.19 6.49 -8.22
N LEU A 721 -21.15 5.42 -7.40
CA LEU A 721 -21.38 5.49 -5.96
C LEU A 721 -20.16 5.92 -5.15
N GLU A 722 -19.00 6.10 -5.79
CA GLU A 722 -17.70 6.34 -5.14
C GLU A 722 -17.33 5.28 -4.08
N ASP A 723 -17.86 4.05 -4.21
CA ASP A 723 -17.65 2.96 -3.28
C ASP A 723 -16.30 2.27 -3.54
N LYS A 724 -15.25 2.79 -2.92
CA LYS A 724 -13.87 2.30 -3.05
C LYS A 724 -13.72 0.83 -2.66
N LEU A 725 -14.46 0.36 -1.66
CA LEU A 725 -14.38 -1.02 -1.18
C LEU A 725 -15.00 -1.99 -2.19
N GLN A 726 -16.15 -1.66 -2.77
CA GLN A 726 -16.70 -2.44 -3.88
C GLN A 726 -15.78 -2.40 -5.11
N GLN A 727 -15.21 -1.25 -5.45
CA GLN A 727 -14.25 -1.15 -6.56
C GLN A 727 -13.04 -2.07 -6.35
N ALA A 728 -12.48 -2.11 -5.13
CA ALA A 728 -11.39 -3.04 -4.79
C ALA A 728 -11.80 -4.49 -5.04
N PHE A 729 -12.95 -4.92 -4.52
CA PHE A 729 -13.43 -6.29 -4.67
C PHE A 729 -13.67 -6.66 -6.15
N ILE A 730 -14.25 -5.75 -6.94
CA ILE A 730 -14.49 -5.94 -8.37
C ILE A 730 -13.14 -6.05 -9.12
N LEU A 731 -12.16 -5.18 -8.85
CA LEU A 731 -10.85 -5.25 -9.49
C LEU A 731 -10.09 -6.52 -9.10
N ASN A 732 -10.23 -6.98 -7.86
CA ASN A 732 -9.65 -8.24 -7.41
C ASN A 732 -10.17 -9.45 -8.21
N THR A 733 -11.48 -9.55 -8.38
CA THR A 733 -12.11 -10.58 -9.24
C THR A 733 -11.63 -10.45 -10.68
N LEU A 734 -11.57 -9.24 -11.23
CA LEU A 734 -11.14 -9.01 -12.61
C LEU A 734 -9.70 -9.48 -12.83
N GLY A 735 -8.81 -9.23 -11.86
CA GLY A 735 -7.46 -9.75 -11.86
C GLY A 735 -7.39 -11.28 -11.89
N LEU A 736 -8.24 -11.97 -11.12
CA LEU A 736 -8.35 -13.43 -11.13
C LEU A 736 -8.90 -13.99 -12.45
N ILE A 737 -9.85 -13.29 -13.08
CA ILE A 737 -10.35 -13.65 -14.42
C ILE A 737 -9.20 -13.58 -15.44
N HIS A 738 -8.43 -12.48 -15.45
CA HIS A 738 -7.25 -12.34 -16.33
C HIS A 738 -6.17 -13.39 -16.07
N TRP A 739 -5.89 -13.69 -14.80
CA TRP A 739 -4.99 -14.78 -14.43
C TRP A 739 -5.46 -16.14 -14.99
N THR A 740 -6.75 -16.43 -14.91
CA THR A 740 -7.35 -17.68 -15.45
C THR A 740 -7.18 -17.77 -16.96
N LEU A 741 -7.25 -16.62 -17.65
CA LEU A 741 -7.08 -16.50 -19.09
C LEU A 741 -5.61 -16.39 -19.53
N ASN A 742 -4.67 -16.59 -18.60
CA ASN A 742 -3.23 -16.55 -18.84
C ASN A 742 -2.72 -15.17 -19.30
N ASP A 743 -3.27 -14.10 -18.73
CA ASP A 743 -2.80 -12.72 -18.88
C ASP A 743 -2.27 -12.16 -17.55
N PRO A 744 -0.99 -12.44 -17.21
CA PRO A 744 -0.43 -12.05 -15.92
C PRO A 744 -0.23 -10.53 -15.78
N VAL A 745 -0.02 -9.80 -16.87
CA VAL A 745 0.20 -8.35 -16.85
C VAL A 745 -1.05 -7.65 -16.35
N ARG A 746 -2.20 -7.91 -16.98
CA ARG A 746 -3.47 -7.34 -16.53
C ARG A 746 -3.93 -7.87 -15.19
N ALA A 747 -3.62 -9.13 -14.88
CA ALA A 747 -3.92 -9.67 -13.57
C ALA A 747 -3.23 -8.83 -12.48
N LEU A 748 -1.93 -8.54 -12.63
CA LEU A 748 -1.18 -7.73 -11.66
C LEU A 748 -1.65 -6.28 -11.61
N GLU A 749 -1.97 -5.66 -12.76
CA GLU A 749 -2.51 -4.28 -12.78
C GLU A 749 -3.81 -4.14 -11.96
N ASN A 750 -4.79 -5.02 -12.23
CA ASN A 750 -6.07 -4.97 -11.51
C ASN A 750 -5.92 -5.35 -10.03
N LEU A 751 -5.07 -6.32 -9.72
CA LEU A 751 -4.78 -6.71 -8.33
C LEU A 751 -4.02 -5.62 -7.57
N GLY A 752 -3.13 -4.88 -8.22
CA GLY A 752 -2.43 -3.73 -7.65
C GLY A 752 -3.40 -2.61 -7.29
N GLN A 753 -4.28 -2.21 -8.21
CA GLN A 753 -5.33 -1.21 -7.92
C GLN A 753 -6.28 -1.68 -6.83
N SER A 754 -6.64 -2.97 -6.81
CA SER A 754 -7.44 -3.54 -5.72
C SER A 754 -6.73 -3.43 -4.37
N LEU A 755 -5.41 -3.64 -4.32
CA LEU A 755 -4.63 -3.55 -3.10
C LEU A 755 -4.58 -2.11 -2.58
N GLU A 756 -4.29 -1.15 -3.46
CA GLU A 756 -4.26 0.28 -3.12
C GLU A 756 -5.60 0.75 -2.53
N LEU A 757 -6.72 0.37 -3.15
CA LEU A 757 -8.06 0.70 -2.66
C LEU A 757 -8.40 0.01 -1.33
N ALA A 758 -7.93 -1.23 -1.14
CA ALA A 758 -8.13 -1.97 0.10
C ALA A 758 -7.30 -1.39 1.26
N GLU A 759 -6.07 -0.94 1.00
CA GLU A 759 -5.19 -0.23 1.94
C GLU A 759 -5.80 1.12 2.33
N ALA A 760 -6.26 1.91 1.35
CA ALA A 760 -6.96 3.17 1.59
C ALA A 760 -8.29 3.01 2.36
N SER A 761 -8.88 1.81 2.34
CA SER A 761 -10.11 1.49 3.07
C SER A 761 -9.84 0.73 4.39
N HIS A 762 -8.56 0.53 4.75
CA HIS A 762 -8.10 -0.23 5.92
C HIS A 762 -8.71 -1.65 6.05
N SER A 763 -9.08 -2.28 4.94
CA SER A 763 -9.68 -3.61 4.95
C SER A 763 -8.62 -4.72 5.00
N LEU A 764 -8.27 -5.17 6.20
CA LEU A 764 -7.28 -6.24 6.42
C LEU A 764 -7.61 -7.53 5.64
N LEU A 765 -8.89 -7.86 5.50
CA LEU A 765 -9.35 -9.05 4.78
C LEU A 765 -9.08 -8.94 3.27
N ASP A 766 -9.35 -7.78 2.68
CA ASP A 766 -9.18 -7.57 1.24
C ASP A 766 -7.70 -7.42 0.89
N ILE A 767 -6.89 -6.82 1.77
CA ILE A 767 -5.42 -6.79 1.67
C ILE A 767 -4.84 -8.21 1.64
N ALA A 768 -5.26 -9.07 2.59
CA ALA A 768 -4.82 -10.46 2.63
C ALA A 768 -5.17 -11.21 1.33
N THR A 769 -6.39 -10.98 0.83
CA THR A 769 -6.88 -11.59 -0.41
C THR A 769 -6.08 -11.12 -1.63
N ALA A 770 -5.81 -9.82 -1.75
CA ALA A 770 -5.04 -9.24 -2.84
C ALA A 770 -3.60 -9.79 -2.86
N TYR A 771 -2.92 -9.84 -1.71
CA TYR A 771 -1.58 -10.45 -1.63
C TYR A 771 -1.58 -11.92 -2.06
N ASN A 772 -2.56 -12.71 -1.60
CA ASN A 772 -2.66 -14.09 -2.01
C ASN A 772 -2.88 -14.21 -3.53
N ASN A 773 -3.69 -13.36 -4.14
CA ASN A 773 -3.94 -13.38 -5.58
C ASN A 773 -2.73 -12.91 -6.40
N ILE A 774 -1.99 -11.90 -5.95
CA ILE A 774 -0.72 -11.47 -6.57
C ILE A 774 0.29 -12.62 -6.53
N GLY A 775 0.39 -13.32 -5.39
CA GLY A 775 1.21 -14.53 -5.26
C GLY A 775 0.84 -15.62 -6.27
N LEU A 776 -0.46 -15.81 -6.57
CA LEU A 776 -0.91 -16.75 -7.60
C LEU A 776 -0.39 -16.40 -9.00
N VAL A 777 -0.31 -15.11 -9.34
CA VAL A 777 0.21 -14.65 -10.62
C VAL A 777 1.72 -14.91 -10.71
N HIS A 778 2.49 -14.52 -9.69
CA HIS A 778 3.94 -14.80 -9.65
C HIS A 778 4.26 -16.29 -9.78
N ARG A 779 3.50 -17.16 -9.08
CA ARG A 779 3.67 -18.61 -9.18
C ARG A 779 3.40 -19.12 -10.60
N LYS A 780 2.40 -18.56 -11.30
CA LYS A 780 2.07 -18.92 -12.69
C LYS A 780 3.22 -18.56 -13.64
N GLU A 781 3.91 -17.46 -13.38
CA GLU A 781 5.11 -17.02 -14.11
C GLU A 781 6.40 -17.75 -13.69
N LYS A 782 6.29 -18.77 -12.83
CA LYS A 782 7.42 -19.54 -12.26
C LYS A 782 8.38 -18.70 -11.39
N ARG A 783 7.93 -17.53 -10.92
CA ARG A 783 8.58 -16.68 -9.92
C ARG A 783 8.23 -17.16 -8.51
N TYR A 784 8.75 -18.34 -8.16
CA TYR A 784 8.36 -19.03 -6.92
C TYR A 784 8.77 -18.28 -5.64
N PRO A 785 9.99 -17.73 -5.51
CA PRO A 785 10.37 -16.95 -4.32
C PRO A 785 9.44 -15.77 -4.06
N GLU A 786 9.17 -14.96 -5.09
CA GLU A 786 8.28 -13.79 -5.00
C GLU A 786 6.85 -14.21 -4.63
N SER A 787 6.36 -15.32 -5.21
CA SER A 787 5.04 -15.85 -4.84
C SER A 787 4.96 -16.20 -3.34
N ILE A 788 6.01 -16.80 -2.78
CA ILE A 788 6.08 -17.19 -1.37
C ILE A 788 6.12 -15.95 -0.47
N GLU A 789 6.81 -14.88 -0.86
CA GLU A 789 6.81 -13.63 -0.10
C GLU A 789 5.40 -13.03 0.01
N PHE A 790 4.67 -12.96 -1.10
CA PHE A 790 3.29 -12.49 -1.09
C PHE A 790 2.36 -13.41 -0.28
N PHE A 791 2.52 -14.74 -0.38
CA PHE A 791 1.76 -15.66 0.47
C PHE A 791 2.10 -15.51 1.96
N LYS A 792 3.35 -15.23 2.33
CA LYS A 792 3.72 -14.94 3.73
C LYS A 792 3.06 -13.67 4.24
N LYS A 793 2.99 -12.61 3.41
CA LYS A 793 2.26 -11.37 3.73
C LYS A 793 0.78 -11.67 3.97
N ALA A 794 0.14 -12.44 3.09
CA ALA A 794 -1.26 -12.86 3.26
C ALA A 794 -1.46 -13.69 4.54
N LEU A 795 -0.59 -14.69 4.80
CA LEU A 795 -0.70 -15.57 5.96
C LEU A 795 -0.62 -14.79 7.27
N LYS A 796 0.30 -13.84 7.38
CA LYS A 796 0.44 -12.99 8.57
C LYS A 796 -0.85 -12.22 8.87
N ARG A 797 -1.54 -11.71 7.84
CA ARG A 797 -2.83 -11.01 7.99
C ARG A 797 -3.94 -12.00 8.34
N ASP A 798 -3.99 -13.16 7.68
CA ASP A 798 -4.99 -14.20 7.99
C ASP A 798 -4.84 -14.77 9.41
N GLU A 799 -3.62 -14.85 9.94
CA GLU A 799 -3.34 -15.22 11.33
C GLU A 799 -3.83 -14.15 12.32
N GLN A 800 -3.58 -12.88 12.03
CA GLN A 800 -4.11 -11.76 12.81
C GLN A 800 -5.64 -11.78 12.86
N LEU A 801 -6.30 -12.06 11.72
CA LEU A 801 -7.76 -12.16 11.59
C LEU A 801 -8.37 -13.45 12.17
N LYS A 802 -7.52 -14.41 12.59
CA LYS A 802 -7.93 -15.80 12.93
C LYS A 802 -8.74 -16.47 11.81
N SER A 803 -8.49 -16.09 10.56
CA SER A 803 -9.22 -16.57 9.38
C SER A 803 -8.71 -17.95 8.95
N LYS A 804 -9.35 -19.02 9.43
CA LYS A 804 -9.02 -20.40 9.03
C LYS A 804 -9.19 -20.63 7.52
N TRP A 805 -10.14 -19.92 6.90
CA TRP A 805 -10.34 -19.96 5.45
C TRP A 805 -9.14 -19.39 4.71
N GLY A 806 -8.71 -18.17 5.04
CA GLY A 806 -7.55 -17.52 4.40
C GLY A 806 -6.28 -18.34 4.59
N GLN A 807 -6.02 -18.76 5.84
CA GLN A 807 -4.90 -19.65 6.17
C GLN A 807 -4.92 -20.94 5.33
N GLY A 808 -6.07 -21.59 5.19
CA GLY A 808 -6.20 -22.81 4.40
C GLY A 808 -5.86 -22.62 2.92
N TYR A 809 -6.22 -21.48 2.31
CA TYR A 809 -5.84 -21.16 0.92
C TYR A 809 -4.35 -20.82 0.82
N THR A 810 -3.87 -19.99 1.72
CA THR A 810 -2.48 -19.50 1.72
C THR A 810 -1.51 -20.66 1.95
N HIS A 811 -1.78 -21.55 2.91
CA HIS A 811 -1.00 -22.78 3.11
C HIS A 811 -1.02 -23.67 1.86
N ARG A 812 -2.17 -23.87 1.20
CA ARG A 812 -2.22 -24.66 -0.04
C ARG A 812 -1.32 -24.04 -1.11
N ASN A 813 -1.43 -22.73 -1.32
CA ASN A 813 -0.68 -22.01 -2.34
C ASN A 813 0.83 -22.00 -2.08
N MET A 814 1.25 -21.86 -0.81
CA MET A 814 2.64 -22.03 -0.40
C MET A 814 3.12 -23.47 -0.65
N GLY A 815 2.33 -24.47 -0.25
CA GLY A 815 2.64 -25.88 -0.46
C GLY A 815 2.83 -26.22 -1.94
N MET A 816 1.97 -25.68 -2.82
CA MET A 816 2.12 -25.79 -4.27
C MET A 816 3.41 -25.15 -4.78
N SER A 817 3.78 -23.97 -4.26
CA SER A 817 4.99 -23.27 -4.67
C SER A 817 6.25 -24.04 -4.27
N PHE A 818 6.29 -24.52 -3.03
CA PHE A 818 7.39 -25.36 -2.54
C PHE A 818 7.50 -26.68 -3.29
N LEU A 819 6.36 -27.31 -3.62
CA LEU A 819 6.35 -28.53 -4.45
C LEU A 819 7.00 -28.29 -5.81
N ARG A 820 6.69 -27.15 -6.47
CA ARG A 820 7.30 -26.79 -7.77
C ARG A 820 8.78 -26.42 -7.66
N MET A 821 9.26 -26.05 -6.47
CA MET A 821 10.69 -25.83 -6.19
C MET A 821 11.42 -27.13 -5.81
N GLY A 822 10.73 -28.27 -5.72
CA GLY A 822 11.32 -29.54 -5.26
C GLY A 822 11.53 -29.62 -3.74
N GLN A 823 11.01 -28.68 -2.96
CA GLN A 823 11.09 -28.67 -1.49
C GLN A 823 9.96 -29.52 -0.90
N LEU A 824 10.07 -30.84 -1.06
CA LEU A 824 8.98 -31.79 -0.82
C LEU A 824 8.52 -31.84 0.64
N GLU A 825 9.44 -31.76 1.60
CA GLU A 825 9.14 -31.81 3.04
C GLU A 825 8.35 -30.57 3.47
N THR A 826 8.80 -29.38 3.06
CA THR A 826 8.12 -28.11 3.34
C THR A 826 6.76 -28.06 2.66
N ALA A 827 6.67 -28.52 1.41
CA ALA A 827 5.40 -28.63 0.70
C ALA A 827 4.39 -29.50 1.46
N GLU A 828 4.82 -30.66 1.98
CA GLU A 828 3.97 -31.56 2.74
C GLU A 828 3.37 -30.91 3.98
N VAL A 829 4.18 -30.18 4.76
CA VAL A 829 3.74 -29.48 5.97
C VAL A 829 2.61 -28.51 5.64
N HIS A 830 2.82 -27.66 4.64
CA HIS A 830 1.83 -26.67 4.23
C HIS A 830 0.57 -27.32 3.62
N LEU A 831 0.70 -28.35 2.77
CA LEU A 831 -0.44 -29.02 2.15
C LEU A 831 -1.28 -29.79 3.18
N LYS A 832 -0.65 -30.48 4.14
CA LYS A 832 -1.38 -31.16 5.24
C LYS A 832 -2.14 -30.15 6.09
N LYS A 833 -1.54 -29.01 6.43
CA LYS A 833 -2.23 -27.96 7.18
C LYS A 833 -3.43 -27.39 6.42
N ALA A 834 -3.31 -27.21 5.10
CA ALA A 834 -4.41 -26.78 4.26
C ALA A 834 -5.58 -27.79 4.25
N VAL A 835 -5.29 -29.09 4.20
CA VAL A 835 -6.31 -30.16 4.28
C VAL A 835 -6.98 -30.18 5.66
N GLU A 836 -6.21 -30.10 6.74
CA GLU A 836 -6.71 -30.06 8.11
C GLU A 836 -7.69 -28.90 8.30
N LEU A 837 -7.26 -27.67 7.99
CA LEU A 837 -8.08 -26.46 8.11
C LEU A 837 -9.34 -26.54 7.24
N SER A 838 -9.20 -26.97 5.97
CA SER A 838 -10.34 -27.05 5.04
C SER A 838 -11.37 -28.10 5.48
N ARG A 839 -10.92 -29.22 6.07
CA ARG A 839 -11.81 -30.25 6.62
C ARG A 839 -12.52 -29.76 7.87
N GLU A 840 -11.81 -29.08 8.76
CA GLU A 840 -12.37 -28.50 9.99
C GLU A 840 -13.52 -27.54 9.69
N ILE A 841 -13.36 -26.67 8.70
CA ILE A 841 -14.38 -25.68 8.32
C ILE A 841 -15.37 -26.15 7.25
N GLY A 842 -15.31 -27.41 6.83
CA GLY A 842 -16.19 -27.94 5.77
C GLY A 842 -16.03 -27.31 4.38
N ASN A 843 -14.91 -26.64 4.09
CA ASN A 843 -14.61 -26.07 2.78
C ASN A 843 -14.19 -27.18 1.80
N ARG A 844 -15.18 -27.82 1.18
CA ARG A 844 -14.97 -28.95 0.26
C ARG A 844 -14.15 -28.58 -0.98
N THR A 845 -14.32 -27.37 -1.51
CA THR A 845 -13.60 -26.90 -2.70
C THR A 845 -12.10 -26.76 -2.45
N ASN A 846 -11.70 -26.12 -1.35
CA ASN A 846 -10.27 -26.00 -1.03
C ASN A 846 -9.67 -27.34 -0.58
N LEU A 847 -10.47 -28.18 0.11
CA LEU A 847 -10.08 -29.52 0.51
C LEU A 847 -9.63 -30.37 -0.69
N VAL A 848 -10.47 -30.51 -1.73
CA VAL A 848 -10.10 -31.31 -2.91
C VAL A 848 -8.92 -30.73 -3.67
N LYS A 849 -8.78 -29.40 -3.70
CA LYS A 849 -7.62 -28.74 -4.30
C LYS A 849 -6.33 -29.03 -3.53
N ALA A 850 -6.36 -29.04 -2.21
CA ALA A 850 -5.19 -29.40 -1.40
C ALA A 850 -4.85 -30.90 -1.48
N MET A 851 -5.87 -31.77 -1.51
CA MET A 851 -5.69 -33.22 -1.70
C MET A 851 -5.09 -33.56 -3.07
N LEU A 852 -5.50 -32.86 -4.14
CA LEU A 852 -4.91 -32.98 -5.46
C LEU A 852 -3.39 -32.77 -5.42
N GLU A 853 -2.95 -31.72 -4.73
CA GLU A 853 -1.52 -31.37 -4.62
C GLU A 853 -0.76 -32.34 -3.71
N LEU A 854 -1.40 -32.93 -2.69
CA LEU A 854 -0.83 -34.07 -1.95
C LEU A 854 -0.67 -35.30 -2.85
N GLY A 855 -1.59 -35.55 -3.77
CA GLY A 855 -1.45 -36.58 -4.80
C GLY A 855 -0.25 -36.32 -5.72
N HIS A 856 -0.04 -35.07 -6.14
CA HIS A 856 1.14 -34.68 -6.90
C HIS A 856 2.44 -34.84 -6.08
N LEU A 857 2.43 -34.47 -4.79
CA LEU A 857 3.55 -34.73 -3.90
C LEU A 857 3.88 -36.22 -3.79
N ALA A 858 2.86 -37.09 -3.71
CA ALA A 858 3.05 -38.54 -3.69
C ALA A 858 3.66 -39.06 -5.01
N LEU A 859 3.26 -38.51 -6.16
CA LEU A 859 3.90 -38.80 -7.45
C LEU A 859 5.38 -38.44 -7.46
N GLU A 860 5.75 -37.23 -7.01
CA GLU A 860 7.16 -36.79 -6.93
C GLU A 860 7.99 -37.69 -6.02
N ARG A 861 7.39 -38.17 -4.92
CA ARG A 861 8.01 -39.14 -4.00
C ARG A 861 8.00 -40.59 -4.49
N LYS A 862 7.47 -40.85 -5.70
CA LYS A 862 7.35 -42.19 -6.29
C LYS A 862 6.47 -43.14 -5.46
N GLN A 863 5.52 -42.58 -4.72
CA GLN A 863 4.55 -43.31 -3.90
C GLN A 863 3.29 -43.55 -4.74
N TRP A 864 3.37 -44.48 -5.69
CA TRP A 864 2.35 -44.65 -6.74
C TRP A 864 1.00 -45.11 -6.21
N GLU A 865 0.95 -46.12 -5.33
CA GLU A 865 -0.32 -46.62 -4.77
C GLU A 865 -1.02 -45.58 -3.86
N PRO A 866 -0.30 -44.88 -2.95
CA PRO A 866 -0.89 -43.74 -2.24
C PRO A 866 -1.39 -42.65 -3.18
N ALA A 867 -0.65 -42.33 -4.25
CA ALA A 867 -1.07 -41.33 -5.23
C ALA A 867 -2.38 -41.74 -5.93
N VAL A 868 -2.51 -42.99 -6.39
CA VAL A 868 -3.76 -43.50 -6.99
C VAL A 868 -4.94 -43.33 -6.04
N SER A 869 -4.79 -43.73 -4.77
CA SER A 869 -5.85 -43.61 -3.77
C SER A 869 -6.27 -42.15 -3.54
N LEU A 870 -5.29 -41.26 -3.37
CA LEU A 870 -5.53 -39.82 -3.17
C LEU A 870 -6.23 -39.18 -4.37
N PHE A 871 -5.78 -39.47 -5.60
CA PHE A 871 -6.39 -38.91 -6.80
C PHE A 871 -7.80 -39.43 -7.03
N ARG A 872 -8.06 -40.71 -6.73
CA ARG A 872 -9.41 -41.28 -6.86
C ARG A 872 -10.39 -40.64 -5.87
N GLU A 873 -10.01 -40.53 -4.60
CA GLU A 873 -10.81 -39.85 -3.58
C GLU A 873 -11.06 -38.37 -3.97
N THR A 874 -10.02 -37.70 -4.45
CA THR A 874 -10.11 -36.31 -4.95
C THR A 874 -11.08 -36.19 -6.11
N PHE A 875 -11.03 -37.11 -7.09
CA PHE A 875 -11.96 -37.15 -8.21
C PHE A 875 -13.40 -37.35 -7.74
N GLU A 876 -13.68 -38.36 -6.92
CA GLU A 876 -15.03 -38.67 -6.43
C GLU A 876 -15.69 -37.48 -5.70
N ILE A 877 -14.93 -36.78 -4.86
CA ILE A 877 -15.43 -35.60 -4.17
C ILE A 877 -15.63 -34.45 -5.17
N SER A 878 -14.62 -34.15 -5.99
CA SER A 878 -14.66 -33.02 -6.93
C SER A 878 -15.77 -33.15 -7.99
N ASP A 879 -16.05 -34.36 -8.47
CA ASP A 879 -17.12 -34.66 -9.41
C ASP A 879 -18.49 -34.41 -8.77
N ARG A 880 -18.69 -34.86 -7.53
CA ARG A 880 -19.93 -34.64 -6.77
C ARG A 880 -20.23 -33.16 -6.52
N ILE A 881 -19.20 -32.35 -6.27
CA ILE A 881 -19.33 -30.89 -6.09
C ILE A 881 -19.15 -30.10 -7.40
N ASN A 882 -19.10 -30.78 -8.55
CA ASN A 882 -18.97 -30.19 -9.89
C ASN A 882 -17.77 -29.24 -10.07
N VAL A 883 -16.64 -29.50 -9.39
CA VAL A 883 -15.38 -28.76 -9.57
C VAL A 883 -14.56 -29.43 -10.68
N LYS A 884 -15.04 -29.28 -11.91
CA LYS A 884 -14.50 -29.93 -13.12
C LYS A 884 -12.99 -29.72 -13.30
N GLU A 885 -12.47 -28.55 -12.92
CA GLU A 885 -11.03 -28.23 -13.00
C GLU A 885 -10.17 -29.19 -12.16
N VAL A 886 -10.63 -29.59 -10.98
CA VAL A 886 -9.93 -30.55 -10.13
C VAL A 886 -10.15 -31.97 -10.64
N SER A 887 -11.35 -32.28 -11.13
CA SER A 887 -11.72 -33.62 -11.58
C SER A 887 -10.82 -34.15 -12.70
N TRP A 888 -10.59 -33.36 -13.77
CA TRP A 888 -9.72 -33.82 -14.86
C TRP A 888 -8.25 -33.94 -14.43
N ARG A 889 -7.77 -33.06 -13.54
CA ARG A 889 -6.40 -33.09 -13.01
C ARG A 889 -6.17 -34.30 -12.11
N ALA A 890 -7.15 -34.63 -11.28
CA ALA A 890 -7.12 -35.81 -10.43
C ALA A 890 -7.08 -37.08 -11.29
N LEU A 891 -7.95 -37.18 -12.31
CA LEU A 891 -7.95 -38.31 -13.25
C LEU A 891 -6.63 -38.43 -14.03
N ARG A 892 -6.05 -37.31 -14.47
CA ARG A 892 -4.71 -37.29 -15.07
C ARG A 892 -3.65 -37.81 -14.10
N GLY A 893 -3.65 -37.31 -12.87
CA GLY A 893 -2.73 -37.74 -11.81
C GLY A 893 -2.85 -39.24 -11.51
N GLU A 894 -4.08 -39.76 -11.44
CA GLU A 894 -4.34 -41.20 -11.30
C GLU A 894 -3.77 -41.98 -12.49
N GLY A 895 -4.01 -41.50 -13.72
CA GLY A 895 -3.45 -42.08 -14.95
C GLY A 895 -1.93 -42.15 -14.94
N LEU A 896 -1.24 -41.08 -14.53
CA LEU A 896 0.21 -41.04 -14.38
C LEU A 896 0.71 -42.08 -13.37
N ALA A 897 0.09 -42.15 -12.19
CA ALA A 897 0.46 -43.13 -11.16
C ALA A 897 0.21 -44.58 -11.63
N LEU A 898 -0.90 -44.84 -12.32
CA LEU A 898 -1.25 -46.16 -12.84
C LEU A 898 -0.28 -46.65 -13.93
N ILE A 899 0.26 -45.74 -14.76
CA ILE A 899 1.31 -46.08 -15.73
C ILE A 899 2.56 -46.59 -15.00
N GLN A 900 2.98 -45.91 -13.93
CA GLN A 900 4.16 -46.33 -13.14
C GLN A 900 3.95 -47.68 -12.44
N LEU A 901 2.70 -48.05 -12.16
CA LEU A 901 2.31 -49.36 -11.64
C LEU A 901 2.14 -50.45 -12.72
N GLY A 902 2.37 -50.14 -14.00
CA GLY A 902 2.14 -51.05 -15.12
C GLY A 902 0.65 -51.33 -15.42
N LYS A 903 -0.27 -50.56 -14.83
CA LYS A 903 -1.72 -50.71 -14.98
C LYS A 903 -2.24 -49.87 -16.16
N ASN A 904 -1.79 -50.20 -17.36
CA ASN A 904 -2.01 -49.38 -18.56
C ASN A 904 -3.49 -49.24 -18.96
N GLN A 905 -4.30 -50.31 -18.91
CA GLN A 905 -5.72 -50.21 -19.28
C GLN A 905 -6.52 -49.34 -18.29
N PRO A 906 -6.40 -49.50 -16.96
CA PRO A 906 -6.97 -48.55 -16.00
C PRO A 906 -6.51 -47.10 -16.23
N ALA A 907 -5.23 -46.88 -16.57
CA ALA A 907 -4.74 -45.55 -16.90
C ALA A 907 -5.45 -44.97 -18.13
N VAL A 908 -5.64 -45.74 -19.21
CA VAL A 908 -6.41 -45.32 -20.39
C VAL A 908 -7.83 -44.89 -20.01
N GLU A 909 -8.52 -45.63 -19.15
CA GLU A 909 -9.87 -45.25 -18.70
C GLU A 909 -9.87 -43.94 -17.91
N ALA A 910 -8.89 -43.73 -17.03
CA ALA A 910 -8.74 -42.47 -16.29
C ALA A 910 -8.49 -41.29 -17.24
N TYR A 911 -7.58 -41.44 -18.21
CA TYR A 911 -7.31 -40.42 -19.23
C TYR A 911 -8.52 -40.14 -20.13
N LYS A 912 -9.27 -41.16 -20.56
CA LYS A 912 -10.49 -40.98 -21.37
C LYS A 912 -11.53 -40.15 -20.61
N LYS A 913 -11.72 -40.42 -19.31
CA LYS A 913 -12.58 -39.59 -18.44
C LYS A 913 -12.04 -38.16 -18.31
N ALA A 914 -10.72 -37.98 -18.14
CA ALA A 914 -10.12 -36.65 -18.06
C ALA A 914 -10.36 -35.84 -19.35
N VAL A 915 -10.15 -36.45 -20.52
CA VAL A 915 -10.45 -35.86 -21.84
C VAL A 915 -11.93 -35.48 -21.96
N ALA A 916 -12.86 -36.32 -21.49
CA ALA A 916 -14.28 -36.00 -21.53
C ALA A 916 -14.63 -34.75 -20.69
N VAL A 917 -14.00 -34.60 -19.51
CA VAL A 917 -14.18 -33.41 -18.66
C VAL A 917 -13.57 -32.16 -19.33
N VAL A 918 -12.38 -32.27 -19.91
CA VAL A 918 -11.72 -31.17 -20.65
C VAL A 918 -12.55 -30.74 -21.86
N ASP A 919 -13.10 -31.68 -22.61
CA ASP A 919 -14.01 -31.42 -23.73
C ASP A 919 -15.26 -30.66 -23.28
N ALA A 920 -15.87 -31.07 -22.17
CA ALA A 920 -17.04 -30.40 -21.61
C ALA A 920 -16.73 -28.97 -21.15
N LEU A 921 -15.55 -28.74 -20.56
CA LEU A 921 -15.10 -27.40 -20.19
C LEU A 921 -14.88 -26.51 -21.42
N ARG A 922 -14.25 -27.06 -22.47
CA ARG A 922 -14.01 -26.32 -23.72
C ARG A 922 -15.33 -25.93 -24.40
N ALA A 923 -16.30 -26.85 -24.47
CA ALA A 923 -17.60 -26.60 -25.09
C ALA A 923 -18.37 -25.43 -24.45
N ALA A 924 -18.05 -25.08 -23.20
CA ALA A 924 -18.63 -23.93 -22.51
C ALA A 924 -17.99 -22.58 -22.90
N ILE A 925 -16.79 -22.55 -23.49
CA ILE A 925 -16.05 -21.32 -23.81
C ILE A 925 -16.49 -20.79 -25.18
N LYS A 926 -17.26 -19.71 -25.20
CA LYS A 926 -17.87 -19.12 -26.41
C LYS A 926 -17.01 -18.09 -27.14
N VAL A 927 -15.83 -17.74 -26.63
CA VAL A 927 -14.94 -16.71 -27.21
C VAL A 927 -13.62 -17.36 -27.61
N GLU A 928 -13.34 -17.36 -28.91
CA GLU A 928 -12.17 -17.99 -29.57
C GLU A 928 -10.81 -17.58 -28.95
N GLU A 929 -10.63 -16.30 -28.63
CA GLU A 929 -9.41 -15.78 -28.02
C GLU A 929 -9.14 -16.36 -26.62
N PHE A 930 -10.21 -16.69 -25.87
CA PHE A 930 -10.11 -17.34 -24.56
C PHE A 930 -9.86 -18.86 -24.69
N GLN A 931 -10.24 -19.47 -25.81
CA GLN A 931 -10.00 -20.89 -26.06
C GLN A 931 -8.50 -21.19 -26.29
N ASN A 932 -7.77 -20.31 -26.98
CA ASN A 932 -6.35 -20.51 -27.27
C ASN A 932 -5.49 -20.53 -26.00
N GLY A 933 -5.74 -19.61 -25.06
CA GLY A 933 -5.08 -19.62 -23.75
C GLY A 933 -5.49 -20.82 -22.89
N PHE A 934 -6.78 -21.18 -22.90
CA PHE A 934 -7.34 -22.28 -22.11
C PHE A 934 -6.80 -23.68 -22.46
N LEU A 935 -6.40 -23.90 -23.72
CA LEU A 935 -5.98 -25.24 -24.19
C LEU A 935 -4.52 -25.58 -23.91
N THR A 936 -3.66 -24.57 -23.68
CA THR A 936 -2.20 -24.75 -23.62
C THR A 936 -1.77 -25.75 -22.55
N ASP A 937 -2.44 -25.76 -21.38
CA ASP A 937 -2.14 -26.63 -20.23
C ASP A 937 -2.95 -27.94 -20.22
N LYS A 938 -3.93 -28.09 -21.13
CA LYS A 938 -4.83 -29.25 -21.19
C LYS A 938 -4.52 -30.19 -22.36
N GLN A 939 -3.71 -29.75 -23.33
CA GLN A 939 -3.21 -30.58 -24.41
C GLN A 939 -2.37 -31.77 -23.91
N ASP A 940 -1.69 -31.63 -22.78
CA ASP A 940 -0.84 -32.68 -22.22
C ASP A 940 -1.64 -33.94 -21.89
N VAL A 941 -2.90 -33.81 -21.44
CA VAL A 941 -3.80 -34.95 -21.20
C VAL A 941 -4.00 -35.79 -22.47
N TYR A 942 -4.14 -35.14 -23.63
CA TYR A 942 -4.31 -35.83 -24.91
C TYR A 942 -2.99 -36.46 -25.35
N LYS A 943 -1.88 -35.72 -25.27
CA LYS A 943 -0.56 -36.22 -25.65
C LYS A 943 -0.20 -37.47 -24.84
N GLU A 944 -0.39 -37.43 -23.53
CA GLU A 944 -0.15 -38.56 -22.62
C GLU A 944 -1.02 -39.77 -22.96
N LEU A 945 -2.32 -39.56 -23.24
CA LEU A 945 -3.21 -40.62 -23.69
C LEU A 945 -2.76 -41.22 -25.03
N VAL A 946 -2.38 -40.38 -26.00
CA VAL A 946 -1.90 -40.81 -27.31
C VAL A 946 -0.65 -41.67 -27.16
N LEU A 947 0.34 -41.24 -26.37
CA LEU A 947 1.56 -41.99 -26.12
C LEU A 947 1.28 -43.32 -25.39
N LEU A 948 0.38 -43.31 -24.41
CA LEU A 948 -0.04 -44.52 -23.71
C LEU A 948 -0.69 -45.53 -24.66
N LEU A 949 -1.59 -45.08 -25.55
CA LEU A 949 -2.22 -45.93 -26.55
C LEU A 949 -1.21 -46.50 -27.55
N LEU A 950 -0.22 -45.71 -27.97
CA LEU A 950 0.87 -46.17 -28.83
C LEU A 950 1.74 -47.22 -28.14
N ASN A 951 2.07 -47.03 -26.87
CA ASN A 951 2.80 -48.02 -26.06
C ASN A 951 2.02 -49.35 -25.94
N MET A 952 0.69 -49.30 -26.03
CA MET A 952 -0.19 -50.48 -26.05
C MET A 952 -0.45 -51.04 -27.46
N GLY A 953 0.18 -50.49 -28.51
CA GLY A 953 -0.03 -50.90 -29.90
C GLY A 953 -1.38 -50.46 -30.51
N LYS A 954 -2.14 -49.59 -29.83
CA LYS A 954 -3.46 -49.10 -30.28
C LYS A 954 -3.33 -47.91 -31.23
N VAL A 955 -2.71 -48.12 -32.40
CA VAL A 955 -2.39 -47.06 -33.38
C VAL A 955 -3.63 -46.30 -33.84
N LYS A 956 -4.73 -46.99 -34.16
CA LYS A 956 -5.97 -46.36 -34.63
C LYS A 956 -6.58 -45.40 -33.59
N GLU A 957 -6.71 -45.86 -32.34
CA GLU A 957 -7.23 -45.01 -31.25
C GLU A 957 -6.29 -43.83 -30.99
N SER A 958 -4.97 -44.04 -31.03
CA SER A 958 -4.00 -42.96 -30.80
C SER A 958 -4.13 -41.83 -31.84
N PHE A 959 -4.34 -42.18 -33.11
CA PHE A 959 -4.56 -41.21 -34.18
C PHE A 959 -5.85 -40.41 -33.96
N GLN A 960 -6.95 -41.08 -33.58
CA GLN A 960 -8.22 -40.41 -33.30
C GLN A 960 -8.10 -39.38 -32.16
N PHE A 961 -7.39 -39.70 -31.08
CA PHE A 961 -7.16 -38.74 -30.00
C PHE A 961 -6.17 -37.63 -30.37
N ALA A 962 -5.18 -37.91 -31.21
CA ALA A 962 -4.27 -36.89 -31.75
C ALA A 962 -5.03 -35.88 -32.63
N GLU A 963 -5.93 -36.35 -33.50
CA GLU A 963 -6.78 -35.47 -34.31
C GLU A 963 -7.81 -34.73 -33.47
N ARG A 964 -8.39 -35.36 -32.43
CA ARG A 964 -9.28 -34.68 -31.47
C ARG A 964 -8.59 -33.55 -30.71
N ALA A 965 -7.27 -33.65 -30.50
CA ALA A 965 -6.47 -32.60 -29.88
C ALA A 965 -6.17 -31.43 -30.85
N LYS A 966 -5.92 -31.70 -32.15
CA LYS A 966 -5.50 -30.70 -33.16
C LYS A 966 -6.66 -30.00 -33.88
N SER A 967 -7.67 -30.76 -34.30
CA SER A 967 -8.69 -30.36 -35.27
C SER A 967 -9.54 -29.14 -34.87
N ARG A 968 -9.57 -28.79 -33.59
CA ARG A 968 -10.62 -27.93 -33.06
C ARG A 968 -10.32 -26.43 -33.08
N SER A 969 -9.09 -25.93 -33.19
CA SER A 969 -8.87 -24.47 -33.32
C SER A 969 -8.99 -23.98 -34.77
N PHE A 970 -8.56 -24.79 -35.74
CA PHE A 970 -8.53 -24.40 -37.15
C PHE A 970 -9.84 -24.67 -37.90
N ILE A 971 -10.61 -25.69 -37.50
CA ILE A 971 -11.89 -25.95 -38.15
C ILE A 971 -12.97 -24.98 -37.67
N ASP A 972 -12.91 -24.53 -36.41
CA ASP A 972 -13.73 -23.43 -35.90
C ASP A 972 -13.52 -22.16 -36.74
N LEU A 973 -12.29 -21.92 -37.23
CA LEU A 973 -11.96 -20.84 -38.19
C LEU A 973 -12.54 -21.06 -39.60
N LEU A 974 -12.62 -22.30 -40.09
CA LEU A 974 -13.18 -22.63 -41.43
C LEU A 974 -14.71 -22.67 -41.46
N GLY A 975 -15.36 -22.89 -40.31
CA GLY A 975 -16.81 -22.78 -40.15
C GLY A 975 -17.36 -21.37 -40.35
N ASN A 976 -16.49 -20.34 -40.30
CA ASN A 976 -16.82 -18.93 -40.49
C ASN A 976 -16.99 -18.56 -41.97
N GLN A 977 -17.91 -19.19 -42.69
CA GLN A 977 -18.31 -18.71 -44.02
C GLN A 977 -18.97 -17.32 -43.92
N LYS A 978 -18.43 -16.37 -44.70
CA LYS A 978 -18.91 -15.00 -44.98
C LYS A 978 -20.05 -14.50 -44.08
N ILE A 979 -19.69 -13.72 -43.06
CA ILE A 979 -20.61 -12.92 -42.26
C ILE A 979 -21.34 -11.95 -43.19
N SER A 980 -22.64 -12.18 -43.40
CA SER A 980 -23.54 -11.22 -44.04
C SER A 980 -23.93 -10.16 -42.99
N LEU A 981 -23.13 -9.10 -42.85
CA LEU A 981 -23.44 -7.98 -41.94
C LEU A 981 -24.68 -7.21 -42.43
N LYS A 982 -25.86 -7.52 -41.88
CA LYS A 982 -27.14 -6.89 -42.30
C LYS A 982 -27.47 -5.58 -41.56
N ASN A 983 -26.82 -5.27 -40.43
CA ASN A 983 -27.18 -4.15 -39.56
C ASN A 983 -26.07 -3.09 -39.43
N ASP A 984 -26.43 -1.81 -39.39
CA ASP A 984 -25.50 -0.67 -39.29
C ASP A 984 -24.65 -0.68 -38.00
N VAL A 985 -25.23 -1.14 -36.89
CA VAL A 985 -24.53 -1.29 -35.59
C VAL A 985 -23.39 -2.30 -35.69
N SER A 986 -23.62 -3.45 -36.34
CA SER A 986 -22.61 -4.49 -36.56
C SER A 986 -21.47 -4.02 -37.47
N ARG A 987 -21.77 -3.12 -38.43
CA ARG A 987 -20.77 -2.50 -39.32
C ARG A 987 -19.87 -1.52 -38.56
N SER A 988 -20.46 -0.67 -37.71
CA SER A 988 -19.71 0.29 -36.89
C SER A 988 -18.76 -0.38 -35.88
N LEU A 989 -19.21 -1.47 -35.24
CA LEU A 989 -18.39 -2.29 -34.34
C LEU A 989 -17.26 -3.01 -35.07
N TYR A 990 -17.53 -3.52 -36.28
CA TYR A 990 -16.50 -4.13 -37.12
C TYR A 990 -15.44 -3.11 -37.58
N GLU A 991 -15.84 -1.90 -37.93
CA GLU A 991 -14.92 -0.80 -38.25
C GLU A 991 -14.12 -0.33 -37.03
N ALA A 992 -14.73 -0.29 -35.84
CA ALA A 992 -14.03 0.00 -34.59
C ALA A 992 -12.98 -1.09 -34.26
N LEU A 993 -13.35 -2.37 -34.43
CA LEU A 993 -12.43 -3.50 -34.27
C LEU A 993 -11.24 -3.42 -35.23
N ASN A 994 -11.48 -3.14 -36.51
CA ASN A 994 -10.42 -3.01 -37.50
C ASN A 994 -9.51 -1.80 -37.23
N ARG A 995 -10.07 -0.65 -36.85
CA ARG A 995 -9.30 0.53 -36.42
C ARG A 995 -8.41 0.20 -35.23
N GLN A 996 -8.95 -0.51 -34.25
CA GLN A 996 -8.19 -0.87 -33.07
C GLN A 996 -7.11 -1.91 -33.36
N LYS A 997 -7.38 -2.88 -34.25
CA LYS A 997 -6.38 -3.84 -34.73
C LYS A 997 -5.24 -3.16 -35.48
N GLN A 998 -5.53 -2.13 -36.28
CA GLN A 998 -4.50 -1.31 -36.92
C GLN A 998 -3.68 -0.50 -35.91
N SER A 999 -4.33 0.07 -34.88
CA SER A 999 -3.65 0.77 -33.79
C SER A 999 -2.66 -0.15 -33.07
N ILE A 1000 -3.07 -1.37 -32.73
CA ILE A 1000 -2.21 -2.40 -32.10
C ILE A 1000 -0.98 -2.67 -32.97
N ARG A 1001 -1.15 -2.93 -34.26
CA ARG A 1001 -0.02 -3.18 -35.18
C ARG A 1001 0.95 -2.01 -35.21
N LYS A 1002 0.44 -0.78 -35.36
CA LYS A 1002 1.27 0.43 -35.40
C LYS A 1002 2.07 0.62 -34.10
N THR A 1003 1.46 0.33 -32.95
CA THR A 1003 2.13 0.40 -31.66
C THR A 1003 3.15 -0.72 -31.48
N GLU A 1004 2.90 -1.93 -31.96
CA GLU A 1004 3.87 -3.05 -31.98
C GLU A 1004 5.09 -2.72 -32.84
N GLU A 1005 4.88 -2.18 -34.03
CA GLU A 1005 5.94 -1.73 -34.94
C GLU A 1005 6.78 -0.62 -34.30
N SER A 1006 6.11 0.37 -33.69
CA SER A 1006 6.78 1.47 -32.98
C SER A 1006 7.58 0.97 -31.78
N LEU A 1007 7.02 0.03 -31.00
CA LEU A 1007 7.70 -0.59 -29.86
C LEU A 1007 8.95 -1.34 -30.30
N MET A 1008 8.86 -2.08 -31.40
CA MET A 1008 9.99 -2.84 -31.96
C MET A 1008 11.10 -1.88 -32.43
N ALA A 1009 10.75 -0.81 -33.15
CA ALA A 1009 11.70 0.21 -33.60
C ALA A 1009 12.40 0.93 -32.44
N VAL A 1010 11.65 1.27 -31.38
CA VAL A 1010 12.18 1.96 -30.19
C VAL A 1010 13.08 1.04 -29.35
N ARG A 1011 12.74 -0.27 -29.24
CA ARG A 1011 13.61 -1.28 -28.60
C ARG A 1011 14.93 -1.46 -29.35
N ILE A 1012 14.88 -1.50 -30.69
CA ILE A 1012 16.09 -1.58 -31.52
C ILE A 1012 16.96 -0.33 -31.34
N ALA A 1013 16.33 0.84 -31.17
CA ALA A 1013 17.02 2.11 -30.95
C ALA A 1013 17.54 2.31 -29.50
N GLY A 1014 17.37 1.33 -28.60
CA GLY A 1014 17.86 1.42 -27.21
C GLY A 1014 17.15 2.43 -26.31
N ARG A 1015 15.96 2.92 -26.70
CA ARG A 1015 15.21 3.95 -25.96
C ARG A 1015 14.23 3.34 -24.97
N GLU A 1016 14.74 2.94 -23.81
CA GLU A 1016 14.02 2.07 -22.87
C GLU A 1016 12.79 2.70 -22.20
N LYS A 1017 12.82 4.01 -21.91
CA LYS A 1017 11.65 4.75 -21.37
C LYS A 1017 10.49 4.83 -22.38
N GLU A 1018 10.79 5.13 -23.64
CA GLU A 1018 9.78 5.15 -24.71
C GLU A 1018 9.24 3.74 -24.99
N ALA A 1019 10.10 2.72 -24.95
CA ALA A 1019 9.68 1.33 -25.11
C ALA A 1019 8.73 0.89 -23.98
N LYS A 1020 8.97 1.34 -22.74
CA LYS A 1020 8.06 1.08 -21.61
C LYS A 1020 6.69 1.72 -21.84
N LYS A 1021 6.65 2.99 -22.23
CA LYS A 1021 5.39 3.70 -22.53
C LYS A 1021 4.62 3.07 -23.70
N LEU A 1022 5.31 2.73 -24.80
CA LEU A 1022 4.69 2.06 -25.94
C LEU A 1022 4.20 0.64 -25.59
N ALA A 1023 4.85 -0.06 -24.66
CA ALA A 1023 4.36 -1.32 -24.14
C ALA A 1023 3.06 -1.13 -23.33
N GLU A 1024 2.98 -0.10 -22.49
CA GLU A 1024 1.75 0.26 -21.75
C GLU A 1024 0.61 0.66 -22.70
N ASP A 1025 0.89 1.46 -23.72
CA ASP A 1025 -0.09 1.87 -24.72
C ASP A 1025 -0.54 0.69 -25.59
N LEU A 1026 0.36 -0.24 -25.90
CA LEU A 1026 0.03 -1.49 -26.59
C LEU A 1026 -0.90 -2.36 -25.76
N VAL A 1027 -0.67 -2.44 -24.45
CA VAL A 1027 -1.55 -3.15 -23.52
C VAL A 1027 -2.94 -2.50 -23.50
N LYS A 1028 -3.02 -1.16 -23.35
CA LYS A 1028 -4.30 -0.42 -23.42
C LYS A 1028 -5.04 -0.66 -24.74
N ALA A 1029 -4.32 -0.60 -25.85
CA ALA A 1029 -4.90 -0.80 -27.18
C ALA A 1029 -5.46 -2.22 -27.37
N ARG A 1030 -4.72 -3.24 -26.89
CA ARG A 1030 -5.16 -4.66 -26.88
C ARG A 1030 -6.37 -4.88 -25.98
N ASN A 1031 -6.45 -4.18 -24.85
CA ASN A 1031 -7.59 -4.25 -23.93
C ASN A 1031 -8.86 -3.71 -24.59
N GLN A 1032 -8.78 -2.51 -25.17
CA GLN A 1032 -9.88 -1.91 -25.92
C GLN A 1032 -10.33 -2.80 -27.10
N TYR A 1033 -9.39 -3.45 -27.80
CA TYR A 1033 -9.74 -4.38 -28.87
C TYR A 1033 -10.54 -5.58 -28.35
N GLN A 1034 -10.13 -6.15 -27.22
CA GLN A 1034 -10.88 -7.24 -26.60
C GLN A 1034 -12.24 -6.81 -26.07
N ASP A 1035 -12.35 -5.62 -25.47
CA ASP A 1035 -13.63 -5.07 -25.03
C ASP A 1035 -14.60 -4.86 -26.19
N LEU A 1036 -14.10 -4.28 -27.29
CA LEU A 1036 -14.87 -4.12 -28.53
C LEU A 1036 -15.28 -5.46 -29.13
N LEU A 1037 -14.41 -6.47 -29.03
CA LEU A 1037 -14.68 -7.81 -29.55
C LEU A 1037 -15.75 -8.52 -28.73
N ILE A 1038 -15.69 -8.42 -27.40
CA ILE A 1038 -16.72 -8.93 -26.49
C ILE A 1038 -18.06 -8.27 -26.85
N SER A 1039 -18.10 -6.95 -26.94
CA SER A 1039 -19.32 -6.21 -27.29
C SER A 1039 -19.84 -6.52 -28.69
N ALA A 1040 -18.95 -6.73 -29.68
CA ALA A 1040 -19.35 -7.16 -31.03
C ALA A 1040 -19.96 -8.57 -31.03
N LYS A 1041 -19.39 -9.50 -30.25
CA LYS A 1041 -19.89 -10.88 -30.10
C LYS A 1041 -21.19 -10.94 -29.29
N GLU A 1042 -21.47 -9.95 -28.43
CA GLU A 1042 -22.74 -9.82 -27.69
C GLU A 1042 -23.89 -9.35 -28.57
N GLN A 1043 -23.64 -8.37 -29.43
CA GLN A 1043 -24.67 -7.70 -30.22
C GLN A 1043 -24.99 -8.39 -31.55
N SER A 1044 -24.22 -9.42 -31.92
CA SER A 1044 -24.43 -10.17 -33.17
C SER A 1044 -24.10 -11.66 -32.97
N PRO A 1045 -25.07 -12.47 -32.51
CA PRO A 1045 -24.93 -13.92 -32.34
C PRO A 1045 -24.54 -14.67 -33.63
N GLU A 1046 -24.77 -14.05 -34.79
CA GLU A 1046 -24.36 -14.54 -36.12
C GLU A 1046 -22.83 -14.57 -36.29
N ILE A 1047 -22.07 -13.80 -35.49
CA ILE A 1047 -20.61 -13.84 -35.42
C ILE A 1047 -20.12 -15.02 -34.55
N SER A 1048 -21.01 -15.68 -33.77
CA SER A 1048 -20.66 -16.71 -32.79
C SER A 1048 -21.00 -18.15 -33.22
N SER A 1049 -21.33 -18.40 -34.49
CA SER A 1049 -21.73 -19.75 -34.92
C SER A 1049 -20.51 -20.68 -35.05
N PHE A 1050 -20.04 -21.22 -33.93
CA PHE A 1050 -19.17 -22.38 -33.94
C PHE A 1050 -19.95 -23.57 -34.50
N VAL A 1051 -19.48 -24.11 -35.63
CA VAL A 1051 -19.78 -25.50 -35.95
C VAL A 1051 -18.83 -26.32 -35.10
N THR A 1052 -19.32 -26.99 -34.05
CA THR A 1052 -18.52 -28.01 -33.36
C THR A 1052 -18.19 -29.10 -34.36
N VAL A 1053 -16.96 -29.11 -34.87
CA VAL A 1053 -16.55 -30.15 -35.80
C VAL A 1053 -15.99 -31.33 -35.03
N GLU A 1054 -16.66 -32.47 -35.19
CA GLU A 1054 -16.14 -33.76 -34.75
C GLU A 1054 -14.89 -34.11 -35.56
N ALA A 1055 -13.85 -34.57 -34.87
CA ALA A 1055 -12.63 -35.07 -35.51
C ALA A 1055 -12.99 -36.18 -36.50
N ILE A 1056 -12.37 -36.15 -37.68
CA ILE A 1056 -12.66 -37.13 -38.73
C ILE A 1056 -12.33 -38.54 -38.25
N SER A 1057 -13.23 -39.49 -38.48
CA SER A 1057 -12.92 -40.90 -38.22
C SER A 1057 -11.86 -41.38 -39.20
N LEU A 1058 -11.05 -42.35 -38.79
CA LEU A 1058 -10.04 -42.94 -39.68
C LEU A 1058 -10.68 -43.50 -40.95
N GLU A 1059 -11.83 -44.16 -40.82
CA GLU A 1059 -12.58 -44.75 -41.93
C GLU A 1059 -13.05 -43.67 -42.91
N THR A 1060 -13.54 -42.54 -42.38
CA THR A 1060 -13.97 -41.39 -43.18
C THR A 1060 -12.78 -40.77 -43.90
N LEU A 1061 -11.67 -40.55 -43.20
CA LEU A 1061 -10.44 -40.03 -43.80
C LEU A 1061 -9.92 -40.94 -44.91
N GLN A 1062 -9.85 -42.25 -44.66
CA GLN A 1062 -9.43 -43.24 -45.65
C GLN A 1062 -10.34 -43.26 -46.88
N SER A 1063 -11.65 -43.02 -46.71
CA SER A 1063 -12.59 -42.93 -47.84
C SER A 1063 -12.35 -41.70 -48.74
N LEU A 1064 -11.77 -40.63 -48.20
CA LEU A 1064 -11.46 -39.39 -48.94
C LEU A 1064 -10.11 -39.48 -49.68
N LEU A 1065 -9.20 -40.35 -49.24
CA LEU A 1065 -7.88 -40.49 -49.84
C LEU A 1065 -7.91 -41.36 -51.11
N ALA A 1066 -7.27 -40.88 -52.18
CA ALA A 1066 -7.01 -41.69 -53.36
C ALA A 1066 -5.85 -42.68 -53.12
N ASP A 1067 -5.78 -43.78 -53.89
CA ASP A 1067 -4.75 -44.82 -53.71
C ASP A 1067 -3.30 -44.30 -53.88
N SER A 1068 -3.16 -43.22 -54.65
CA SER A 1068 -1.88 -42.54 -54.92
C SER A 1068 -1.48 -41.50 -53.87
N VAL A 1069 -2.29 -41.29 -52.83
CA VAL A 1069 -2.06 -40.28 -51.79
C VAL A 1069 -1.68 -40.96 -50.47
N ALA A 1070 -0.68 -40.40 -49.78
CA ALA A 1070 -0.44 -40.64 -48.35
C ALA A 1070 -0.53 -39.31 -47.59
N LEU A 1071 -1.19 -39.34 -46.43
CA LEU A 1071 -1.22 -38.24 -45.50
C LEU A 1071 -0.21 -38.52 -44.38
N VAL A 1072 0.74 -37.61 -44.17
CA VAL A 1072 1.76 -37.67 -43.13
C VAL A 1072 1.43 -36.64 -42.07
N GLU A 1073 1.11 -37.10 -40.87
CA GLU A 1073 0.64 -36.28 -39.78
C GLU A 1073 1.58 -36.32 -38.58
N TYR A 1074 1.94 -35.14 -38.07
CA TYR A 1074 2.92 -34.97 -37.01
C TYR A 1074 2.25 -34.60 -35.68
N LEU A 1075 2.73 -35.15 -34.57
CA LEU A 1075 2.48 -34.66 -33.20
C LEU A 1075 3.81 -34.51 -32.48
N VAL A 1076 4.09 -33.29 -32.04
CA VAL A 1076 5.26 -32.98 -31.22
C VAL A 1076 4.87 -33.15 -29.75
N THR A 1077 5.60 -34.00 -29.05
CA THR A 1077 5.52 -34.17 -27.59
C THR A 1077 6.80 -33.66 -26.94
N GLU A 1078 6.89 -33.73 -25.61
CA GLU A 1078 8.06 -33.22 -24.88
C GLU A 1078 9.37 -33.90 -25.31
N ASN A 1079 9.33 -35.23 -25.50
CA ASN A 1079 10.54 -36.06 -25.69
C ASN A 1079 10.55 -36.86 -27.02
N GLU A 1080 9.45 -36.87 -27.77
CA GLU A 1080 9.37 -37.57 -29.05
C GLU A 1080 8.46 -36.90 -30.07
N LEU A 1081 8.79 -37.11 -31.35
CA LEU A 1081 7.94 -36.78 -32.48
C LEU A 1081 7.21 -38.05 -32.94
N VAL A 1082 5.89 -38.00 -32.92
CA VAL A 1082 5.05 -39.06 -33.47
C VAL A 1082 4.60 -38.67 -34.88
N VAL A 1083 4.77 -39.59 -35.82
CA VAL A 1083 4.42 -39.39 -37.23
C VAL A 1083 3.50 -40.52 -37.68
N TRP A 1084 2.24 -40.21 -37.96
CA TRP A 1084 1.30 -41.15 -38.58
C TRP A 1084 1.33 -41.02 -40.09
N VAL A 1085 1.28 -42.14 -40.79
CA VAL A 1085 1.06 -42.17 -42.24
C VAL A 1085 -0.26 -42.86 -42.52
N VAL A 1086 -1.24 -42.09 -43.00
CA VAL A 1086 -2.56 -42.59 -43.36
C VAL A 1086 -2.65 -42.73 -44.88
N THR A 1087 -3.02 -43.92 -45.33
CA THR A 1087 -3.36 -44.21 -46.73
C THR A 1087 -4.77 -44.76 -46.78
N LYS A 1088 -5.35 -44.88 -47.99
CA LYS A 1088 -6.70 -45.42 -48.19
C LYS A 1088 -6.94 -46.79 -47.53
N THR A 1089 -5.90 -47.61 -47.32
CA THR A 1089 -6.05 -48.98 -46.80
C THR A 1089 -5.39 -49.23 -45.45
N LYS A 1090 -4.37 -48.45 -45.07
CA LYS A 1090 -3.61 -48.66 -43.82
C LYS A 1090 -3.26 -47.36 -43.11
N ILE A 1091 -2.99 -47.49 -41.81
CA ILE A 1091 -2.37 -46.47 -40.97
C ILE A 1091 -1.11 -47.06 -40.34
N ASP A 1092 0.02 -46.40 -40.55
CA ASP A 1092 1.30 -46.74 -39.95
C ASP A 1092 1.74 -45.59 -39.02
N VAL A 1093 2.65 -45.86 -38.09
CA VAL A 1093 3.19 -44.85 -37.17
C VAL A 1093 4.69 -45.04 -36.98
N ALA A 1094 5.43 -43.93 -37.02
CA ALA A 1094 6.83 -43.84 -36.60
C ALA A 1094 6.95 -42.97 -35.34
N ARG A 1095 7.88 -43.32 -34.46
CA ARG A 1095 8.22 -42.55 -33.26
C ARG A 1095 9.69 -42.21 -33.33
N VAL A 1096 9.99 -40.92 -33.24
CA VAL A 1096 11.35 -40.38 -33.34
C VAL A 1096 11.71 -39.77 -31.99
N PRO A 1097 12.68 -40.33 -31.25
CA PRO A 1097 13.17 -39.73 -30.01
C PRO A 1097 13.77 -38.36 -30.33
N LEU A 1098 13.08 -37.30 -29.93
CA LEU A 1098 13.43 -35.93 -30.28
C LEU A 1098 12.74 -34.97 -29.31
N GLU A 1099 13.52 -34.23 -28.54
CA GLU A 1099 12.99 -33.24 -27.62
C GLU A 1099 12.39 -32.05 -28.37
N GLU A 1100 11.26 -31.53 -27.88
CA GLU A 1100 10.59 -30.38 -28.49
C GLU A 1100 11.53 -29.17 -28.58
N LYS A 1101 12.34 -28.92 -27.54
CA LYS A 1101 13.31 -27.82 -27.50
C LYS A 1101 14.37 -27.97 -28.58
N GLN A 1102 14.87 -29.19 -28.80
CA GLN A 1102 15.85 -29.48 -29.84
C GLN A 1102 15.25 -29.27 -31.23
N LEU A 1103 14.05 -29.82 -31.50
CA LEU A 1103 13.34 -29.61 -32.76
C LEU A 1103 13.10 -28.13 -33.04
N ASN A 1104 12.66 -27.38 -32.02
CA ASN A 1104 12.40 -25.95 -32.12
C ASN A 1104 13.67 -25.14 -32.43
N GLY A 1105 14.83 -25.56 -31.90
CA GLY A 1105 16.14 -25.00 -32.22
C GLY A 1105 16.55 -25.27 -33.67
N LEU A 1106 16.38 -26.50 -34.16
CA LEU A 1106 16.68 -26.87 -35.55
C LEU A 1106 15.82 -26.11 -36.55
N ILE A 1107 14.53 -25.94 -36.25
CA ILE A 1107 13.62 -25.15 -37.08
C ILE A 1107 14.02 -23.68 -37.08
N ALA A 1108 14.44 -23.13 -35.93
CA ALA A 1108 14.89 -21.74 -35.84
C ALA A 1108 16.15 -21.51 -36.67
N ASP A 1109 17.18 -22.37 -36.55
CA ASP A 1109 18.42 -22.29 -37.34
C ASP A 1109 18.13 -22.42 -38.85
N TYR A 1110 17.29 -23.38 -39.24
CA TYR A 1110 16.86 -23.54 -40.63
C TYR A 1110 16.23 -22.25 -41.20
N ARG A 1111 15.31 -21.65 -40.45
CA ARG A 1111 14.62 -20.42 -40.88
C ARG A 1111 15.55 -19.22 -40.92
N GLU A 1112 16.41 -19.08 -39.92
CA GLU A 1112 17.37 -17.98 -39.86
C GLU A 1112 18.35 -18.03 -41.03
N ARG A 1113 18.80 -19.23 -41.43
CA ARG A 1113 19.67 -19.41 -42.60
C ARG A 1113 18.99 -19.06 -43.91
N ILE A 1114 17.72 -19.44 -44.09
CA ILE A 1114 16.92 -19.01 -45.25
C ILE A 1114 16.85 -17.48 -45.29
N GLN A 1115 16.55 -16.83 -44.16
CA GLN A 1115 16.46 -15.37 -44.06
C GLN A 1115 17.80 -14.68 -44.37
N LYS A 1116 18.91 -15.30 -43.99
CA LYS A 1116 20.27 -14.80 -44.24
C LYS A 1116 20.84 -15.23 -45.60
N LEU A 1117 20.07 -15.93 -46.44
CA LEU A 1117 20.52 -16.52 -47.71
C LEU A 1117 21.79 -17.39 -47.55
N ALA A 1118 21.94 -18.03 -46.40
CA ALA A 1118 23.04 -18.95 -46.11
C ALA A 1118 22.74 -20.35 -46.68
N PRO A 1119 23.76 -21.19 -46.94
CA PRO A 1119 23.56 -22.59 -47.30
C PRO A 1119 22.69 -23.32 -46.26
N ILE A 1120 21.69 -24.07 -46.74
CA ILE A 1120 20.69 -24.77 -45.92
C ILE A 1120 20.75 -26.29 -46.07
N GLU A 1121 21.62 -26.81 -46.93
CA GLU A 1121 21.64 -28.21 -47.33
C GLU A 1121 21.82 -29.14 -46.13
N GLU A 1122 22.71 -28.79 -45.21
CA GLU A 1122 22.97 -29.56 -43.99
C GLU A 1122 21.73 -29.60 -43.07
N GLN A 1123 21.08 -28.45 -42.86
CA GLN A 1123 19.88 -28.32 -42.03
C GLN A 1123 18.69 -29.00 -42.67
N ALA A 1124 18.52 -28.87 -44.00
CA ALA A 1124 17.49 -29.52 -44.78
C ALA A 1124 17.62 -31.04 -44.73
N GLN A 1125 18.86 -31.55 -44.77
CA GLN A 1125 19.14 -32.98 -44.68
C GLN A 1125 18.95 -33.52 -43.27
N LEU A 1126 19.34 -32.76 -42.25
CA LEU A 1126 19.09 -33.10 -40.85
C LEU A 1126 17.57 -33.17 -40.57
N LEU A 1127 16.81 -32.16 -40.98
CA LEU A 1127 15.36 -32.15 -40.85
C LEU A 1127 14.70 -33.27 -41.68
N TYR A 1128 15.18 -33.59 -42.88
CA TYR A 1128 14.70 -34.75 -43.66
C TYR A 1128 14.90 -36.06 -42.88
N SER A 1129 16.08 -36.23 -42.28
CA SER A 1129 16.43 -37.44 -41.52
C SER A 1129 15.54 -37.67 -40.29
N LEU A 1130 15.00 -36.59 -39.71
CA LEU A 1130 14.11 -36.63 -38.55
C LEU A 1130 12.63 -36.71 -38.95
N LEU A 1131 12.22 -36.00 -40.00
CA LEU A 1131 10.80 -35.79 -40.33
C LEU A 1131 10.26 -36.73 -41.40
N ILE A 1132 11.10 -37.18 -42.34
CA ILE A 1132 10.67 -37.93 -43.53
C ILE A 1132 11.28 -39.33 -43.57
N LYS A 1133 12.60 -39.45 -43.35
CA LYS A 1133 13.31 -40.74 -43.38
C LYS A 1133 12.65 -41.83 -42.51
N PRO A 1134 12.15 -41.55 -41.30
CA PRO A 1134 11.51 -42.57 -40.45
C PRO A 1134 10.21 -43.15 -41.04
N VAL A 1135 9.57 -42.44 -41.97
CA VAL A 1135 8.30 -42.83 -42.61
C VAL A 1135 8.44 -43.12 -44.10
N GLU A 1136 9.66 -43.07 -44.65
CA GLU A 1136 9.93 -43.20 -46.08
C GLU A 1136 9.41 -44.53 -46.66
N SER A 1137 9.52 -45.61 -45.89
CA SER A 1137 8.99 -46.93 -46.26
C SER A 1137 7.45 -46.97 -46.30
N PHE A 1138 6.77 -46.13 -45.51
CA PHE A 1138 5.30 -46.08 -45.46
C PHE A 1138 4.70 -45.29 -46.62
N ILE A 1139 5.45 -44.30 -47.12
CA ILE A 1139 5.07 -43.44 -48.25
C ILE A 1139 5.57 -43.96 -49.61
N ALA A 1140 6.38 -45.01 -49.63
CA ALA A 1140 6.90 -45.61 -50.84
C ALA A 1140 5.78 -45.99 -51.83
N GLY A 1141 5.97 -45.65 -53.11
CA GLY A 1141 5.00 -45.90 -54.18
C GLY A 1141 3.78 -44.97 -54.18
N LYS A 1142 3.73 -43.97 -53.30
CA LYS A 1142 2.70 -42.92 -53.33
C LYS A 1142 3.14 -41.76 -54.20
N ARG A 1143 2.22 -41.17 -54.95
CA ARG A 1143 2.52 -40.05 -55.85
C ARG A 1143 2.45 -38.73 -55.09
N PHE A 1144 1.41 -38.52 -54.29
CA PHE A 1144 1.16 -37.26 -53.58
C PHE A 1144 1.31 -37.45 -52.07
N LEU A 1145 1.94 -36.49 -51.40
CA LEU A 1145 2.00 -36.45 -49.95
C LEU A 1145 1.23 -35.25 -49.41
N GLY A 1146 0.29 -35.52 -48.51
CA GLY A 1146 -0.34 -34.49 -47.70
C GLY A 1146 0.42 -34.35 -46.40
N ILE A 1147 0.87 -33.16 -46.06
CA ILE A 1147 1.60 -32.88 -44.81
C ILE A 1147 0.66 -32.20 -43.83
N VAL A 1148 0.51 -32.79 -42.63
CA VAL A 1148 -0.21 -32.22 -41.50
C VAL A 1148 0.78 -31.88 -40.38
N PRO A 1149 1.36 -30.66 -40.41
CA PRO A 1149 2.34 -30.24 -39.41
C PRO A 1149 1.70 -29.98 -38.04
N HIS A 1150 2.52 -29.94 -36.99
CA HIS A 1150 2.11 -29.60 -35.64
C HIS A 1150 3.15 -28.70 -34.96
N GLY A 1151 2.70 -27.71 -34.20
CA GLY A 1151 3.58 -26.78 -33.49
C GLY A 1151 4.47 -25.98 -34.44
N ARG A 1152 5.77 -25.87 -34.17
CA ARG A 1152 6.68 -25.08 -35.01
C ARG A 1152 6.92 -25.67 -36.40
N LEU A 1153 6.49 -26.90 -36.67
CA LEU A 1153 6.57 -27.52 -38.00
C LEU A 1153 5.73 -26.78 -39.05
N HIS A 1154 4.78 -25.92 -38.65
CA HIS A 1154 4.07 -25.04 -39.58
C HIS A 1154 4.99 -24.04 -40.28
N TYR A 1155 6.19 -23.78 -39.73
CA TYR A 1155 7.11 -22.76 -40.23
C TYR A 1155 8.27 -23.32 -41.06
N ILE A 1156 8.21 -24.58 -41.47
CA ILE A 1156 9.21 -25.18 -42.37
C ILE A 1156 8.62 -25.47 -43.73
N SER A 1157 9.45 -25.33 -44.76
CA SER A 1157 9.14 -25.75 -46.11
C SER A 1157 9.54 -27.22 -46.26
N PHE A 1158 8.57 -28.14 -46.15
CA PHE A 1158 8.85 -29.58 -46.32
C PHE A 1158 9.33 -29.92 -47.74
N SER A 1159 8.94 -29.13 -48.74
CA SER A 1159 9.38 -29.29 -50.14
C SER A 1159 10.89 -29.14 -50.31
N SER A 1160 11.53 -28.27 -49.51
CA SER A 1160 12.98 -28.01 -49.54
C SER A 1160 13.78 -28.91 -48.61
N LEU A 1161 13.15 -29.86 -47.91
CA LEU A 1161 13.88 -30.93 -47.23
C LEU A 1161 14.45 -31.89 -48.27
N ARG A 1162 15.66 -32.39 -48.06
CA ARG A 1162 16.34 -33.26 -49.03
C ARG A 1162 17.00 -34.44 -48.37
N ASP A 1163 17.11 -35.53 -49.11
CA ASP A 1163 18.09 -36.56 -48.79
C ASP A 1163 19.45 -36.24 -49.45
N GLU A 1164 20.33 -37.22 -49.51
CA GLU A 1164 21.64 -37.08 -50.16
C GLU A 1164 21.52 -36.77 -51.66
N GLN A 1165 20.41 -37.15 -52.31
CA GLN A 1165 20.28 -37.18 -53.77
C GLN A 1165 19.35 -36.09 -54.33
N SER A 1166 18.24 -35.80 -53.66
CA SER A 1166 17.13 -35.01 -54.21
C SER A 1166 16.28 -34.34 -53.12
N TYR A 1167 15.59 -33.27 -53.50
CA TYR A 1167 14.61 -32.61 -52.65
C TYR A 1167 13.31 -33.42 -52.59
N LEU A 1168 12.57 -33.33 -51.47
CA LEU A 1168 11.34 -34.07 -51.27
C LEU A 1168 10.30 -33.76 -52.35
N ILE A 1169 10.24 -32.50 -52.79
CA ILE A 1169 9.32 -32.05 -53.85
C ILE A 1169 9.60 -32.68 -55.21
N GLU A 1170 10.84 -33.08 -55.48
CA GLU A 1170 11.24 -33.74 -56.74
C GLU A 1170 10.73 -35.18 -56.78
N LYS A 1171 10.54 -35.81 -55.61
CA LYS A 1171 9.98 -37.16 -55.49
C LYS A 1171 8.46 -37.17 -55.42
N HIS A 1172 7.89 -36.23 -54.67
CA HIS A 1172 6.46 -36.20 -54.39
C HIS A 1172 5.92 -34.76 -54.43
N PRO A 1173 4.92 -34.46 -55.26
CA PRO A 1173 4.13 -33.25 -55.09
C PRO A 1173 3.45 -33.24 -53.72
N LEU A 1174 3.63 -32.12 -53.01
CA LEU A 1174 3.13 -31.94 -51.65
C LEU A 1174 1.85 -31.10 -51.63
N PHE A 1175 0.96 -31.39 -50.69
CA PHE A 1175 -0.08 -30.45 -50.24
C PHE A 1175 -0.06 -30.37 -48.72
N TYR A 1176 -0.55 -29.26 -48.16
CA TYR A 1176 -0.59 -29.05 -46.72
C TYR A 1176 -2.02 -29.01 -46.23
N SER A 1177 -2.25 -29.58 -45.05
CA SER A 1177 -3.51 -29.41 -44.32
C SER A 1177 -3.19 -29.13 -42.85
N PRO A 1178 -3.87 -28.19 -42.19
CA PRO A 1178 -3.60 -27.89 -40.78
C PRO A 1178 -4.14 -28.97 -39.82
N SER A 1179 -5.03 -29.85 -40.30
CA SER A 1179 -5.48 -31.08 -39.63
C SER A 1179 -6.05 -32.04 -40.67
N ALA A 1180 -6.02 -33.36 -40.43
CA ALA A 1180 -6.65 -34.32 -41.33
C ALA A 1180 -8.18 -34.09 -41.41
N SER A 1181 -8.78 -33.62 -40.31
CA SER A 1181 -10.20 -33.32 -40.20
C SER A 1181 -10.68 -32.20 -41.14
N VAL A 1182 -9.79 -31.33 -41.63
CA VAL A 1182 -10.13 -30.30 -42.64
C VAL A 1182 -10.45 -30.91 -44.01
N MET A 1183 -9.93 -32.11 -44.29
CA MET A 1183 -10.06 -32.73 -45.62
C MET A 1183 -11.51 -33.06 -45.96
N GLN A 1184 -12.37 -33.34 -44.98
CA GLN A 1184 -13.79 -33.61 -45.24
C GLN A 1184 -14.57 -32.42 -45.80
N TYR A 1185 -14.06 -31.18 -45.62
CA TYR A 1185 -14.67 -29.98 -46.15
C TYR A 1185 -14.06 -29.57 -47.49
N THR A 1186 -12.74 -29.72 -47.63
CA THR A 1186 -12.00 -29.30 -48.82
C THR A 1186 -12.03 -30.31 -49.96
N PHE A 1187 -12.22 -31.61 -49.67
CA PHE A 1187 -12.26 -32.68 -50.68
C PHE A 1187 -13.68 -33.18 -51.02
N LYS A 1188 -14.73 -32.68 -50.33
CA LYS A 1188 -16.13 -33.04 -50.63
C LYS A 1188 -16.60 -32.49 -51.98
N GLU A 1189 -16.12 -31.31 -52.37
CA GLU A 1189 -16.37 -30.78 -53.71
C GLU A 1189 -15.29 -31.28 -54.67
N LYS A 1190 -15.58 -32.35 -55.41
CA LYS A 1190 -14.83 -32.69 -56.62
C LYS A 1190 -15.03 -31.57 -57.64
N ALA A 1191 -14.26 -30.50 -57.54
CA ALA A 1191 -14.19 -29.48 -58.59
C ALA A 1191 -13.87 -30.20 -59.90
N LYS A 1192 -14.80 -30.14 -60.86
CA LYS A 1192 -14.58 -30.60 -62.23
C LYS A 1192 -13.33 -29.88 -62.75
N ARG A 1193 -12.18 -30.55 -62.76
CA ARG A 1193 -10.93 -30.00 -63.30
C ARG A 1193 -11.10 -29.73 -64.79
N SER A 1194 -11.54 -28.53 -65.12
CA SER A 1194 -11.40 -27.90 -66.43
C SER A 1194 -9.91 -27.69 -66.70
N ARG A 1195 -9.44 -27.95 -67.93
CA ARG A 1195 -8.07 -27.62 -68.37
C ARG A 1195 -7.83 -26.11 -68.51
N GLU A 1196 -8.88 -25.29 -68.37
CA GLU A 1196 -8.79 -23.83 -68.30
C GLU A 1196 -8.93 -23.35 -66.86
N ILE A 1197 -7.90 -23.56 -66.03
CA ILE A 1197 -7.87 -22.96 -64.69
C ILE A 1197 -7.41 -21.52 -64.86
N LYS A 1198 -8.26 -20.56 -64.48
CA LYS A 1198 -7.85 -19.16 -64.35
C LYS A 1198 -7.03 -19.05 -63.05
N VAL A 1199 -5.77 -18.68 -63.16
CA VAL A 1199 -4.84 -18.57 -62.03
C VAL A 1199 -4.69 -17.09 -61.67
N LEU A 1200 -4.66 -16.81 -60.37
CA LEU A 1200 -4.30 -15.50 -59.84
C LEU A 1200 -2.97 -15.67 -59.10
N ALA A 1201 -1.94 -14.96 -59.52
CA ALA A 1201 -0.61 -15.03 -58.92
C ALA A 1201 -0.21 -13.67 -58.34
N LEU A 1202 0.31 -13.67 -57.11
CA LEU A 1202 0.72 -12.47 -56.39
C LEU A 1202 2.19 -12.61 -55.99
N GLY A 1203 3.02 -11.64 -56.34
CA GLY A 1203 4.45 -11.62 -55.98
C GLY A 1203 4.84 -10.33 -55.27
N ASN A 1204 5.43 -10.42 -54.07
CA ASN A 1204 5.81 -9.29 -53.21
C ASN A 1204 4.72 -8.19 -53.14
N PRO A 1205 3.59 -8.42 -52.45
CA PRO A 1205 2.66 -7.32 -52.14
C PRO A 1205 3.42 -6.15 -51.50
N ASP A 1206 3.10 -4.92 -51.90
CA ASP A 1206 3.72 -3.73 -51.31
C ASP A 1206 3.21 -3.54 -49.88
N LEU A 1207 4.05 -3.94 -48.92
CA LEU A 1207 3.77 -3.87 -47.48
C LEU A 1207 4.33 -2.59 -46.83
N GLY A 1208 4.91 -1.67 -47.61
CA GLY A 1208 5.49 -0.42 -47.11
C GLY A 1208 6.87 -0.55 -46.46
N ASP A 1209 7.45 -1.76 -46.39
CA ASP A 1209 8.81 -2.04 -45.94
C ASP A 1209 9.48 -3.06 -46.86
N PHE A 1210 10.55 -2.64 -47.53
CA PHE A 1210 11.32 -3.42 -48.50
C PHE A 1210 12.03 -4.63 -47.86
N ASN A 1211 12.19 -4.67 -46.53
CA ASN A 1211 12.78 -5.81 -45.83
C ASN A 1211 11.85 -7.05 -45.83
N TYR A 1212 10.57 -6.89 -46.12
CA TYR A 1212 9.62 -8.01 -46.26
C TYR A 1212 9.53 -8.56 -47.68
N ASP A 1213 10.24 -7.96 -48.63
CA ASP A 1213 10.31 -8.47 -49.99
C ASP A 1213 11.01 -9.82 -50.00
N LEU A 1214 10.32 -10.83 -50.51
CA LEU A 1214 10.93 -12.12 -50.76
C LEU A 1214 11.74 -12.03 -52.05
N PRO A 1215 13.05 -12.33 -52.02
CA PRO A 1215 13.85 -12.42 -53.23
C PRO A 1215 13.19 -13.41 -54.20
N LEU A 1216 13.13 -13.03 -55.48
CA LEU A 1216 12.56 -13.84 -56.58
C LEU A 1216 11.04 -14.04 -56.60
N ALA A 1217 10.27 -13.67 -55.56
CA ALA A 1217 8.82 -13.92 -55.54
C ALA A 1217 8.05 -13.25 -56.69
N GLU A 1218 8.48 -12.06 -57.13
CA GLU A 1218 7.93 -11.40 -58.33
C GLU A 1218 8.27 -12.14 -59.61
N MET A 1219 9.48 -12.70 -59.69
CA MET A 1219 9.91 -13.51 -60.83
C MET A 1219 9.16 -14.83 -60.88
N GLU A 1220 8.98 -15.50 -59.73
CA GLU A 1220 8.20 -16.74 -59.60
C GLU A 1220 6.73 -16.55 -59.96
N ALA A 1221 6.11 -15.47 -59.46
CA ALA A 1221 4.73 -15.12 -59.82
C ALA A 1221 4.59 -14.87 -61.33
N ASN A 1222 5.58 -14.20 -61.95
CA ASN A 1222 5.60 -13.99 -63.39
C ASN A 1222 5.89 -15.26 -64.20
N ALA A 1223 6.68 -16.19 -63.67
CA ALA A 1223 7.01 -17.45 -64.34
C ALA A 1223 5.76 -18.34 -64.53
N LEU A 1224 4.73 -18.20 -63.69
CA LEU A 1224 3.46 -18.94 -63.84
C LEU A 1224 2.74 -18.65 -65.17
N LYS A 1225 3.04 -17.55 -65.87
CA LYS A 1225 2.54 -17.25 -67.23
C LYS A 1225 2.93 -18.29 -68.27
N TRP A 1226 4.01 -19.04 -68.02
CA TRP A 1226 4.52 -20.04 -68.93
C TRP A 1226 3.72 -21.35 -68.85
N ASP A 1227 3.22 -21.68 -67.67
CA ASP A 1227 2.52 -22.94 -67.39
C ASP A 1227 1.00 -22.80 -67.39
N PHE A 1228 0.47 -21.59 -67.16
CA PHE A 1228 -0.98 -21.32 -67.09
C PHE A 1228 -1.41 -20.28 -68.13
N PRO A 1229 -2.17 -20.69 -69.18
CA PRO A 1229 -2.56 -19.80 -70.29
C PRO A 1229 -3.48 -18.63 -69.88
N LYS A 1230 -4.15 -18.74 -68.73
CA LYS A 1230 -5.05 -17.72 -68.16
C LYS A 1230 -4.59 -17.34 -66.75
N VAL A 1231 -3.42 -16.70 -66.62
CA VAL A 1231 -2.94 -16.19 -65.33
C VAL A 1231 -2.92 -14.67 -65.28
N ASP A 1232 -3.55 -14.11 -64.26
CA ASP A 1232 -3.42 -12.71 -63.90
C ASP A 1232 -2.32 -12.62 -62.83
N VAL A 1233 -1.22 -11.93 -63.13
CA VAL A 1233 -0.08 -11.78 -62.21
C VAL A 1233 -0.03 -10.35 -61.73
N PHE A 1234 -0.06 -10.16 -60.42
CA PHE A 1234 0.11 -8.87 -59.78
C PHE A 1234 1.35 -8.86 -58.89
N THR A 1235 2.05 -7.74 -58.87
CA THR A 1235 3.23 -7.55 -58.04
C THR A 1235 3.21 -6.18 -57.39
N ARG A 1236 3.87 -6.04 -56.23
CA ARG A 1236 4.04 -4.76 -55.55
C ARG A 1236 2.70 -4.11 -55.21
N LYS A 1237 2.53 -2.83 -55.57
CA LYS A 1237 1.33 -2.04 -55.34
C LYS A 1237 0.06 -2.68 -55.90
N ASP A 1238 0.19 -3.45 -56.97
CA ASP A 1238 -0.94 -4.10 -57.65
C ASP A 1238 -1.28 -5.46 -56.99
N ALA A 1239 -0.40 -6.01 -56.14
CA ALA A 1239 -0.62 -7.25 -55.40
C ALA A 1239 -1.19 -7.04 -53.99
N THR A 1240 -1.77 -5.88 -53.70
CA THR A 1240 -2.35 -5.59 -52.38
C THR A 1240 -3.82 -6.02 -52.30
N GLU A 1241 -4.29 -6.37 -51.09
CA GLU A 1241 -5.69 -6.74 -50.86
C GLU A 1241 -6.66 -5.64 -51.31
N SER A 1242 -6.32 -4.38 -51.03
CA SER A 1242 -7.11 -3.21 -51.42
C SER A 1242 -7.23 -3.07 -52.92
N TRP A 1243 -6.10 -3.18 -53.63
CA TRP A 1243 -6.07 -3.09 -55.09
C TRP A 1243 -6.87 -4.23 -55.74
N LEU A 1244 -6.67 -5.47 -55.27
CA LEU A 1244 -7.40 -6.65 -55.75
C LEU A 1244 -8.90 -6.50 -55.55
N LYS A 1245 -9.37 -6.05 -54.37
CA LYS A 1245 -10.79 -5.84 -54.11
C LYS A 1245 -11.43 -4.75 -54.97
N GLU A 1246 -10.64 -3.77 -55.39
CA GLU A 1246 -11.12 -2.64 -56.18
C GLU A 1246 -11.10 -2.94 -57.69
N HIS A 1247 -10.24 -3.86 -58.15
CA HIS A 1247 -9.96 -4.09 -59.56
C HIS A 1247 -10.25 -5.52 -60.08
N ILE A 1248 -10.56 -6.50 -59.19
CA ILE A 1248 -10.88 -7.90 -59.53
C ILE A 1248 -12.15 -8.33 -58.80
#